data_AF-A0A1Y2FNU5-F1
#
_entry.id   AF-A0A1Y2FNU5-F1
#
_cell.length_a   1.000
_cell.length_b   1.000
_cell.length_c   1.000
_cell.angle_alpha   90.00
_cell.angle_beta   90.00
_cell.angle_gamma   90.00
#
_symmetry.space_group_name_H-M   'P 1'
#
loop_
_entity.id
_entity.type
_entity.pdbx_description
1 polymer ?
#
loop_
_entity_poly.entity_id
_entity_poly.type
_entity_poly.pdbx_seq_one_letter_code
_entity_poly.pdbx_strand_id
1 'polypeptide(L)'
;MALADRLAETYCLTQVYVDPLRQSRPLVVARATGNIDNTHAAVCSNVLFRQGRPTLFYTTQGSRLTLQAIDANWPASVFDFGDGIRNAGLHDDNGNVIVHLFTTSHLLYTMILTPEQIEDPSIKKADGWIAEYAAPSFSIRSPLFMKSISPTSVLFSLEDGGLLRLSNNGRSYNEHLFSDSSFFKSFKSILPWSGRPANLIIAMQASPSKSLLFTLSVDAKLRIWQLQTGQLITMHDVSGAEASASAYLLDPVPINLLALHEDEASFMVVTYCPHQPGLFKVFKGETGLQEVFQFREEMPRNGLWRVFDLALTHISADQMLLHVLWKSDTLTLVQVGVVSLSTKTVGWSFAAAPPFQRPAEATDKLLERWIFQPSRLPISTLKRALAASTSQDVSLEHITNLAQAQQAARELLCNSTPLEIDEDTGAELIEKQEEAIRLQYLSLAQICLELDRLGSEPHALCRAESGEILVAQSDRVSIVRQANPLERLVEVARIHSDLPDIRTTCLGLCRLLGEVQTPDVVESLHTALRRYAFADRTLSADDFMFVCFEESVEQSLPRPVVLAMQEAPLKTHDLLSLLNDMLPLFVLKLRSSVVPQGVTGFAGYVAGQRDMAINTQQTLVQLVAILQYYACHATEADVFRGAHLFVKYLEAYKRTTLVVEACTSMLQTTGTDQTVFAGLAEAHKGVVPYRDLLERILVFLVSSNEGQWAVTFSDYAGASAFCGYLGARGKLLLDQAEDAAKIFARLGYPLVAGSPAAAETKLSERLDRRTLVDYHLHIARLFSARHCYAQALRFCSEAELALRLAPNDAQHKAVAKAKFQAGLSASQFDEAYLCLPTLMTAQQVDPLRQFLTRLCESEQANKLLQYPFIGLLEEVDDLLQEKADAMLATQTTPAYHRILYSWRVQHCNFRGAACALYRRLQVLQAHGRHAAFDVSMHLDLTEGYLTILNALRCMEPDEQWLIVGSLESGTHGDAPSPPKRKKQDGDAGISGQVKRKLLSLQDVREEYKAELHNMKVQLNQLSGLA
;
A
#
# COMPACT_ATOMS: atom_id res chain seq x y z
N MET A 1 -21.48 -35.54 -4.71
CA MET A 1 -20.63 -35.54 -3.51
C MET A 1 -19.94 -36.88 -3.35
N ALA A 2 -20.64 -38.01 -3.17
CA ALA A 2 -20.01 -39.32 -2.95
C ALA A 2 -19.00 -39.82 -4.02
N LEU A 3 -19.16 -39.45 -5.30
CA LEU A 3 -18.22 -39.80 -6.37
C LEU A 3 -17.02 -38.82 -6.45
N ALA A 4 -17.24 -37.55 -6.04
CA ALA A 4 -16.17 -36.59 -5.79
C ALA A 4 -15.38 -36.96 -4.53
N ASP A 5 -16.01 -37.61 -3.54
CA ASP A 5 -15.33 -38.16 -2.36
C ASP A 5 -14.51 -39.42 -2.72
N ARG A 6 -15.02 -40.30 -3.60
CA ARG A 6 -14.24 -41.46 -4.11
C ARG A 6 -13.08 -41.08 -5.04
N LEU A 7 -13.22 -40.03 -5.85
CA LEU A 7 -12.10 -39.45 -6.61
C LEU A 7 -11.20 -38.55 -5.72
N ALA A 8 -11.70 -38.03 -4.60
CA ALA A 8 -10.93 -37.28 -3.61
C ALA A 8 -10.06 -38.19 -2.72
N GLU A 9 -10.45 -39.45 -2.50
CA GLU A 9 -9.61 -40.44 -1.82
C GLU A 9 -8.39 -40.85 -2.66
N THR A 10 -8.40 -40.64 -3.97
CA THR A 10 -7.32 -41.04 -4.88
C THR A 10 -6.33 -39.92 -5.23
N TYR A 11 -6.73 -38.64 -5.16
CA TYR A 11 -5.86 -37.51 -5.53
C TYR A 11 -6.05 -36.31 -4.58
N CYS A 12 -5.16 -36.20 -3.58
CA CYS A 12 -5.12 -35.08 -2.63
C CYS A 12 -4.30 -33.90 -3.19
N LEU A 13 -4.81 -33.14 -4.17
CA LEU A 13 -4.07 -31.98 -4.72
C LEU A 13 -3.87 -30.85 -3.67
N THR A 14 -2.62 -30.60 -3.28
CA THR A 14 -2.17 -29.37 -2.61
C THR A 14 -1.76 -28.32 -3.64
N GLN A 15 -1.70 -27.02 -3.30
CA GLN A 15 -1.17 -25.95 -4.16
C GLN A 15 -0.09 -25.17 -3.42
N VAL A 16 0.95 -24.75 -4.13
CA VAL A 16 1.96 -23.81 -3.61
C VAL A 16 1.53 -22.44 -4.07
N TYR A 17 1.17 -21.58 -3.14
CA TYR A 17 0.97 -20.18 -3.46
C TYR A 17 2.29 -19.45 -3.30
N VAL A 18 2.81 -18.91 -4.41
CA VAL A 18 3.98 -18.04 -4.40
C VAL A 18 3.47 -16.61 -4.30
N ASP A 19 3.31 -16.12 -3.06
CA ASP A 19 3.01 -14.70 -2.83
C ASP A 19 4.17 -14.04 -2.08
N PRO A 20 4.78 -12.95 -2.58
CA PRO A 20 5.55 -12.05 -1.75
C PRO A 20 4.61 -11.41 -0.73
N LEU A 21 4.67 -11.88 0.52
CA LEU A 21 4.24 -11.13 1.68
C LEU A 21 4.87 -9.73 1.61
N ARG A 22 4.05 -8.74 1.25
CA ARG A 22 4.45 -7.33 1.24
C ARG A 22 4.34 -6.78 2.65
N GLN A 23 5.43 -6.19 3.12
CA GLN A 23 5.43 -4.76 3.40
C GLN A 23 6.84 -4.16 3.35
N SER A 24 6.84 -2.85 3.09
CA SER A 24 7.85 -2.00 2.50
C SER A 24 8.89 -1.44 3.47
N ARG A 25 10.18 -1.63 3.15
CA ARG A 25 11.20 -0.57 2.95
C ARG A 25 12.33 -1.16 2.09
N PRO A 26 12.90 -0.41 1.14
CA PRO A 26 13.99 -0.88 0.29
C PRO A 26 15.32 -1.01 1.03
N LEU A 27 16.12 -1.97 0.55
CA LEU A 27 17.57 -2.00 0.65
C LEU A 27 18.18 -0.58 0.57
N VAL A 28 18.99 -0.25 1.55
CA VAL A 28 20.06 0.74 1.38
C VAL A 28 21.14 0.07 0.52
N VAL A 29 21.11 0.32 -0.78
CA VAL A 29 22.32 0.23 -1.61
C VAL A 29 23.14 1.48 -1.28
N ALA A 30 23.81 1.46 -0.12
CA ALA A 30 24.97 2.31 0.04
C ALA A 30 25.94 1.90 -1.06
N ARG A 31 26.26 2.84 -1.95
CA ARG A 31 27.38 2.76 -2.88
C ARG A 31 28.63 2.32 -2.12
N ALA A 32 28.92 1.03 -2.13
CA ALA A 32 30.30 0.59 -2.25
C ALA A 32 30.61 0.74 -3.74
N THR A 33 31.29 1.84 -4.09
CA THR A 33 32.03 1.98 -5.35
C THR A 33 33.20 1.01 -5.32
N GLY A 34 32.89 -0.28 -5.39
CA GLY A 34 33.84 -1.37 -5.52
C GLY A 34 33.15 -2.40 -6.37
N ASN A 35 33.81 -2.79 -7.47
CA ASN A 35 33.38 -3.85 -8.36
C ASN A 35 32.67 -4.96 -7.56
N ILE A 36 31.42 -5.22 -7.90
CA ILE A 36 30.77 -6.48 -7.55
C ILE A 36 31.55 -7.51 -8.34
N ASP A 37 32.63 -8.01 -7.75
CA ASP A 37 33.28 -9.21 -8.23
C ASP A 37 32.21 -10.30 -8.28
N ASN A 38 32.10 -10.94 -9.44
CA ASN A 38 31.26 -12.09 -9.78
C ASN A 38 31.54 -13.33 -8.90
N THR A 39 31.52 -13.16 -7.59
CA THR A 39 31.50 -14.24 -6.63
C THR A 39 30.04 -14.49 -6.31
N HIS A 40 29.55 -15.68 -6.68
CA HIS A 40 28.25 -16.18 -6.27
C HIS A 40 28.20 -16.22 -4.74
N ALA A 41 27.86 -15.09 -4.10
CA ALA A 41 27.62 -15.03 -2.68
C ALA A 41 26.39 -15.90 -2.39
N ALA A 42 26.56 -16.94 -1.57
CA ALA A 42 25.48 -17.86 -1.22
C ALA A 42 24.37 -17.07 -0.52
N VAL A 43 23.25 -16.90 -1.21
CA VAL A 43 22.04 -16.34 -0.60
C VAL A 43 21.37 -17.46 0.18
N CYS A 44 21.01 -17.21 1.43
CA CYS A 44 20.23 -18.14 2.23
C CYS A 44 19.07 -17.39 2.86
N SER A 45 17.90 -18.01 2.91
CA SER A 45 16.75 -17.45 3.62
C SER A 45 16.02 -18.53 4.39
N ASN A 46 15.42 -18.14 5.51
CA ASN A 46 14.67 -19.04 6.37
C ASN A 46 13.69 -18.22 7.23
N VAL A 47 12.82 -18.91 7.97
CA VAL A 47 11.80 -18.29 8.83
C VAL A 47 11.94 -18.79 10.26
N LEU A 48 11.93 -17.85 11.21
CA LEU A 48 11.82 -18.13 12.64
C LEU A 48 10.36 -17.95 13.08
N PHE A 49 9.79 -19.02 13.61
CA PHE A 49 8.49 -19.03 14.26
C PHE A 49 8.61 -18.63 15.73
N ARG A 50 7.69 -17.80 16.21
CA ARG A 50 7.70 -17.28 17.58
C ARG A 50 6.32 -17.43 18.21
N GLN A 51 6.24 -18.01 19.40
CA GLN A 51 4.95 -18.22 20.06
C GLN A 51 4.37 -16.89 20.56
N GLY A 52 3.17 -16.54 20.08
CA GLY A 52 2.46 -15.32 20.50
C GLY A 52 3.10 -14.01 20.06
N ARG A 53 4.06 -14.05 19.12
CA ARG A 53 4.83 -12.90 18.61
C ARG A 53 4.96 -12.99 17.09
N PRO A 54 5.26 -11.87 16.38
CA PRO A 54 5.34 -11.89 14.92
C PRO A 54 6.47 -12.78 14.44
N THR A 55 6.21 -13.53 13.38
CA THR A 55 7.19 -14.42 12.76
C THR A 55 8.23 -13.61 11.98
N LEU A 56 9.49 -14.06 12.04
CA LEU A 56 10.62 -13.34 11.44
C LEU A 56 11.17 -14.09 10.23
N PHE A 57 11.13 -13.44 9.08
CA PHE A 57 11.85 -13.84 7.88
C PHE A 57 13.26 -13.26 7.94
N TYR A 58 14.28 -14.08 7.66
CA TYR A 58 15.65 -13.60 7.58
C TYR A 58 16.34 -14.06 6.31
N THR A 59 17.14 -13.16 5.74
CA THR A 59 17.93 -13.44 4.53
C THR A 59 19.38 -13.01 4.73
N THR A 60 20.30 -13.81 4.22
CA THR A 60 21.73 -13.50 4.19
C THR A 60 22.17 -13.34 2.75
N GLN A 61 22.73 -12.19 2.39
CA GLN A 61 23.25 -11.90 1.06
C GLN A 61 24.65 -11.28 1.19
N GLY A 62 25.68 -12.02 0.77
CA GLY A 62 27.07 -11.58 0.93
C GLY A 62 27.40 -11.40 2.41
N SER A 63 27.75 -10.18 2.82
CA SER A 63 28.06 -9.82 4.21
C SER A 63 26.87 -9.32 5.02
N ARG A 64 25.67 -9.29 4.42
CA ARG A 64 24.48 -8.66 5.03
C ARG A 64 23.47 -9.68 5.50
N LEU A 65 22.96 -9.47 6.71
CA LEU A 65 21.79 -10.14 7.26
C LEU A 65 20.63 -9.14 7.28
N THR A 66 19.49 -9.53 6.71
CA THR A 66 18.24 -8.77 6.83
C THR A 66 17.25 -9.54 7.70
N LEU A 67 16.57 -8.85 8.61
CA LEU A 67 15.51 -9.37 9.45
C LEU A 67 14.22 -8.61 9.17
N GLN A 68 13.14 -9.32 8.90
CA GLN A 68 11.84 -8.75 8.57
C GLN A 68 10.73 -9.49 9.31
N ALA A 69 9.81 -8.73 9.91
CA ALA A 69 8.59 -9.31 10.47
C ALA A 69 7.56 -9.57 9.35
N ILE A 70 6.95 -10.76 9.34
CA ILE A 70 5.91 -11.14 8.39
C ILE A 70 4.54 -10.62 8.85
N ASP A 71 4.26 -10.73 10.16
CA ASP A 71 2.92 -10.49 10.74
C ASP A 71 2.71 -9.07 11.27
N ALA A 72 3.78 -8.27 11.31
CA ALA A 72 3.79 -6.93 11.87
C ALA A 72 4.42 -5.95 10.89
N ASN A 73 3.91 -4.71 10.87
CA ASN A 73 4.44 -3.62 10.06
C ASN A 73 5.73 -3.04 10.69
N TRP A 74 6.70 -3.90 11.01
CA TRP A 74 8.01 -3.48 11.52
C TRP A 74 8.95 -3.19 10.36
N PRO A 75 9.78 -2.13 10.42
CA PRO A 75 10.78 -1.88 9.40
C PRO A 75 11.80 -3.01 9.36
N ALA A 76 12.23 -3.39 8.15
CA ALA A 76 13.29 -4.38 8.00
C ALA A 76 14.61 -3.87 8.60
N SER A 77 15.23 -4.68 9.45
CA SER A 77 16.53 -4.40 10.07
C SER A 77 17.64 -5.04 9.24
N VAL A 78 18.68 -4.26 8.88
CA VAL A 78 19.80 -4.72 8.06
C VAL A 78 21.11 -4.60 8.84
N PHE A 79 21.82 -5.71 8.98
CA PHE A 79 23.12 -5.80 9.65
C PHE A 79 24.19 -6.15 8.60
N ASP A 80 25.30 -5.40 8.57
CA ASP A 80 26.43 -5.65 7.68
C ASP A 80 27.66 -6.03 8.51
N PHE A 81 28.25 -7.19 8.19
CA PHE A 81 29.38 -7.76 8.94
C PHE A 81 30.73 -7.59 8.23
N GLY A 82 30.75 -7.02 7.01
CA GLY A 82 31.97 -6.80 6.23
C GLY A 82 32.68 -8.06 5.70
N ASP A 83 32.34 -9.25 6.21
CA ASP A 83 32.81 -10.56 5.74
C ASP A 83 31.62 -11.40 5.25
N GLY A 84 31.88 -12.31 4.30
CA GLY A 84 30.84 -13.15 3.69
C GLY A 84 30.20 -14.08 4.72
N ILE A 85 28.86 -14.17 4.70
CA ILE A 85 28.11 -15.06 5.58
C ILE A 85 28.01 -16.43 4.91
N ARG A 86 28.47 -17.48 5.60
CA ARG A 86 28.30 -18.88 5.15
C ARG A 86 26.98 -19.48 5.60
N ASN A 87 26.53 -19.15 6.82
CA ASN A 87 25.34 -19.75 7.42
C ASN A 87 24.80 -18.87 8.56
N ALA A 88 23.49 -18.85 8.75
CA ALA A 88 22.82 -18.16 9.85
C ALA A 88 21.68 -19.01 10.43
N GLY A 89 21.55 -19.00 11.75
CA GLY A 89 20.45 -19.65 12.48
C GLY A 89 19.92 -18.78 13.60
N LEU A 90 18.60 -18.66 13.68
CA LEU A 90 17.91 -17.84 14.68
C LEU A 90 17.13 -18.71 15.67
N HIS A 91 17.01 -18.25 16.92
CA HIS A 91 16.20 -18.86 17.98
C HIS A 91 15.46 -17.78 18.78
N ASP A 92 14.29 -18.11 19.31
CA ASP A 92 13.57 -17.28 20.28
C ASP A 92 13.88 -17.78 21.70
N ASP A 93 14.33 -16.88 22.58
CA ASP A 93 14.60 -17.15 23.99
C ASP A 93 13.83 -16.17 24.86
N ASN A 94 12.68 -16.61 25.38
CA ASN A 94 11.78 -15.80 26.22
C ASN A 94 11.45 -14.42 25.65
N GLY A 95 11.45 -14.30 24.32
CA GLY A 95 11.17 -13.07 23.62
C GLY A 95 12.37 -12.31 23.06
N ASN A 96 13.58 -12.67 23.45
CA ASN A 96 14.79 -12.17 22.80
C ASN A 96 15.13 -13.07 21.60
N VAL A 97 15.52 -12.46 20.49
CA VAL A 97 15.93 -13.20 19.29
C VAL A 97 17.44 -13.36 19.31
N ILE A 98 17.90 -14.61 19.37
CA ILE A 98 19.32 -14.92 19.36
C ILE A 98 19.72 -15.34 17.95
N VAL A 99 20.63 -14.57 17.36
CA VAL A 99 21.15 -14.78 16.01
C VAL A 99 22.53 -15.39 16.10
N HIS A 100 22.71 -16.57 15.52
CA HIS A 100 24.00 -17.24 15.33
C HIS A 100 24.41 -17.09 13.87
N LEU A 101 25.56 -16.47 13.63
CA LEU A 101 26.06 -16.14 12.30
C LEU A 101 27.47 -16.66 12.12
N PHE A 102 27.71 -17.40 11.04
CA PHE A 102 29.02 -17.97 10.73
C PHE A 102 29.57 -17.40 9.44
N THR A 103 30.77 -16.82 9.49
CA THR A 103 31.40 -16.12 8.36
C THR A 103 32.40 -16.98 7.60
N THR A 104 32.83 -16.49 6.44
CA THR A 104 33.86 -17.10 5.59
C THR A 104 35.23 -17.15 6.26
N SER A 105 35.53 -16.21 7.16
CA SER A 105 36.73 -16.20 8.02
C SER A 105 36.68 -17.16 9.21
N HIS A 106 35.66 -18.03 9.30
CA HIS A 106 35.47 -18.98 10.39
C HIS A 106 35.20 -18.34 11.77
N LEU A 107 34.58 -17.16 11.80
CA LEU A 107 34.12 -16.50 13.02
C LEU A 107 32.65 -16.81 13.28
N LEU A 108 32.32 -17.05 14.55
CA LEU A 108 30.94 -17.18 15.04
C LEU A 108 30.54 -15.88 15.72
N TYR A 109 29.57 -15.18 15.14
CA TYR A 109 28.87 -14.05 15.74
C TYR A 109 27.63 -14.54 16.47
N THR A 110 27.41 -14.07 17.68
CA THR A 110 26.19 -14.29 18.46
C THR A 110 25.60 -12.94 18.81
N MET A 111 24.37 -12.68 18.34
CA MET A 111 23.65 -11.46 18.67
C MET A 111 22.42 -11.76 19.50
N ILE A 112 22.13 -10.93 20.49
CA ILE A 112 20.94 -11.02 21.34
C ILE A 112 20.11 -9.76 21.10
N LEU A 113 19.02 -9.90 20.33
CA LEU A 113 18.13 -8.79 19.98
C LEU A 113 16.92 -8.77 20.90
N THR A 114 16.71 -7.66 21.60
CA THR A 114 15.48 -7.46 22.39
C THR A 114 14.30 -7.08 21.48
N PRO A 115 13.04 -7.25 21.92
CA PRO A 115 11.86 -6.83 21.14
C PRO A 115 11.92 -5.36 20.73
N GLU A 116 12.29 -4.47 21.66
CA GLU A 116 12.44 -3.04 21.42
C GLU A 116 13.47 -2.75 20.32
N GLN A 117 14.58 -3.49 20.33
CA GLN A 117 15.61 -3.36 19.30
C GLN A 117 15.13 -3.84 17.93
N ILE A 118 14.29 -4.86 17.87
CA ILE A 118 13.75 -5.36 16.58
C ILE A 118 12.71 -4.39 16.00
N GLU A 119 11.95 -3.72 16.87
CA GLU A 119 10.95 -2.72 16.49
C GLU A 119 11.59 -1.41 15.99
N ASP A 120 12.69 -0.98 16.61
CA ASP A 120 13.36 0.28 16.27
C ASP A 120 14.45 0.12 15.18
N PRO A 121 14.31 0.77 14.01
CA PRO A 121 15.26 0.64 12.90
C PRO A 121 16.59 1.40 13.11
N SER A 122 16.78 2.05 14.26
CA SER A 122 17.90 2.97 14.54
C SER A 122 18.86 2.45 15.61
N ILE A 123 18.97 1.13 15.73
CA ILE A 123 19.90 0.48 16.66
C ILE A 123 21.33 0.93 16.35
N LYS A 124 22.00 1.50 17.34
CA LYS A 124 23.44 1.75 17.29
C LYS A 124 24.19 0.59 17.92
N LYS A 125 25.40 0.31 17.44
CA LYS A 125 26.31 -0.66 18.05
C LYS A 125 26.63 -0.23 19.50
N ALA A 126 25.98 -0.89 20.45
CA ALA A 126 26.28 -0.82 21.89
C ALA A 126 27.02 -2.09 22.35
N ASP A 127 27.82 -1.99 23.41
CA ASP A 127 28.53 -3.13 23.97
C ASP A 127 27.55 -4.12 24.64
N GLY A 128 27.77 -5.41 24.42
CA GLY A 128 27.14 -6.49 25.19
C GLY A 128 26.03 -7.29 24.49
N TRP A 129 25.49 -6.83 23.35
CA TRP A 129 24.48 -7.60 22.60
C TRP A 129 25.03 -8.29 21.33
N ILE A 130 26.28 -8.04 20.95
CA ILE A 130 27.01 -8.79 19.91
C ILE A 130 28.28 -9.38 20.55
N ALA A 131 28.48 -10.69 20.37
CA ALA A 131 29.66 -11.41 20.81
C ALA A 131 30.33 -12.12 19.63
N GLU A 132 31.65 -12.04 19.56
CA GLU A 132 32.49 -12.67 18.54
C GLU A 132 33.26 -13.84 19.16
N TYR A 133 33.23 -15.01 18.53
CA TYR A 133 33.95 -16.19 18.98
C TYR A 133 34.67 -16.89 17.82
N ALA A 134 35.97 -17.11 17.99
CA ALA A 134 36.78 -17.92 17.09
C ALA A 134 37.13 -19.23 17.79
N ALA A 135 36.61 -20.35 17.28
CA ALA A 135 36.86 -21.67 17.86
C ALA A 135 38.29 -22.12 17.51
N PRO A 136 39.18 -22.40 18.49
CA PRO A 136 40.55 -22.86 18.22
C PRO A 136 40.61 -24.12 17.34
N SER A 137 39.60 -24.99 17.44
CA SER A 137 39.50 -26.20 16.64
C SER A 137 39.40 -25.94 15.13
N PHE A 138 38.87 -24.80 14.69
CA PHE A 138 38.70 -24.50 13.26
C PHE A 138 40.00 -24.30 12.50
N SER A 139 41.09 -23.93 13.19
CA SER A 139 42.43 -23.82 12.58
C SER A 139 43.01 -25.18 12.19
N ILE A 140 42.59 -26.26 12.88
CA ILE A 140 43.08 -27.63 12.66
C ILE A 140 42.08 -28.43 11.82
N ARG A 141 40.79 -28.25 12.09
CA ARG A 141 39.69 -28.98 11.47
C ARG A 141 38.71 -27.98 10.86
N SER A 142 38.74 -27.85 9.55
CA SER A 142 37.87 -26.93 8.82
C SER A 142 36.39 -27.31 9.00
N PRO A 143 35.51 -26.36 9.35
CA PRO A 143 34.08 -26.59 9.41
C PRO A 143 33.45 -26.60 8.02
N LEU A 144 32.56 -27.57 7.79
CA LEU A 144 31.81 -27.73 6.55
C LEU A 144 30.54 -26.87 6.58
N PHE A 145 29.62 -27.12 7.53
CA PHE A 145 28.44 -26.28 7.73
C PHE A 145 28.01 -26.22 9.20
N MET A 146 27.21 -25.19 9.51
CA MET A 146 26.69 -24.93 10.85
C MET A 146 25.20 -25.28 10.92
N LYS A 147 24.74 -25.79 12.07
CA LYS A 147 23.32 -25.86 12.43
C LYS A 147 23.13 -25.30 13.83
N SER A 148 22.32 -24.25 13.96
CA SER A 148 21.93 -23.73 15.27
C SER A 148 20.77 -24.56 15.83
N ILE A 149 20.86 -24.98 17.11
CA ILE A 149 19.93 -25.95 17.73
C ILE A 149 19.13 -25.34 18.87
N SER A 150 19.78 -24.47 19.64
CA SER A 150 19.16 -23.77 20.76
C SER A 150 19.83 -22.41 20.93
N PRO A 151 19.22 -21.48 21.68
CA PRO A 151 19.82 -20.22 22.13
C PRO A 151 21.31 -20.28 22.47
N THR A 152 21.74 -21.34 23.17
CA THR A 152 23.08 -21.47 23.71
C THR A 152 23.91 -22.55 23.03
N SER A 153 23.39 -23.26 22.02
CA SER A 153 24.08 -24.43 21.45
C SER A 153 24.04 -24.45 19.93
N VAL A 154 25.22 -24.61 19.34
CA VAL A 154 25.44 -24.69 17.90
C VAL A 154 26.21 -25.96 17.56
N LEU A 155 25.83 -26.65 16.49
CA LEU A 155 26.60 -27.76 15.93
C LEU A 155 27.32 -27.35 14.65
N PHE A 156 28.49 -27.93 14.46
CA PHE A 156 29.29 -27.87 13.25
C PHE A 156 29.58 -29.29 12.78
N SER A 157 29.32 -29.53 11.49
CA SER A 157 29.96 -30.63 10.78
C SER A 157 31.33 -30.17 10.30
N LEU A 158 32.31 -31.06 10.29
CA LEU A 158 33.68 -30.77 9.90
C LEU A 158 33.99 -31.47 8.57
N GLU A 159 34.93 -30.93 7.80
CA GLU A 159 35.32 -31.48 6.48
C GLU A 159 35.99 -32.85 6.58
N ASP A 160 36.48 -33.23 7.76
CA ASP A 160 36.99 -34.57 8.07
C ASP A 160 35.88 -35.57 8.47
N GLY A 161 34.62 -35.14 8.45
CA GLY A 161 33.45 -35.93 8.81
C GLY A 161 33.20 -36.06 10.31
N GLY A 162 33.86 -35.24 11.14
CA GLY A 162 33.54 -35.11 12.56
C GLY A 162 32.39 -34.15 12.86
N LEU A 163 31.97 -34.17 14.13
CA LEU A 163 30.94 -33.31 14.71
C LEU A 163 31.50 -32.56 15.91
N LEU A 164 31.22 -31.26 15.95
CA LEU A 164 31.59 -30.36 17.03
C LEU A 164 30.36 -29.61 17.52
N ARG A 165 30.12 -29.60 18.83
CA ARG A 165 29.12 -28.76 19.49
C ARG A 165 29.82 -27.63 20.23
N LEU A 166 29.36 -26.41 20.01
CA LEU A 166 29.70 -25.26 20.81
C LEU A 166 28.54 -24.96 21.77
N SER A 167 28.80 -24.98 23.07
CA SER A 167 27.82 -24.63 24.12
C SER A 167 28.22 -23.34 24.82
N ASN A 168 27.33 -22.36 24.88
CA ASN A 168 27.55 -21.06 25.49
C ASN A 168 27.15 -21.09 26.96
N ASN A 169 28.09 -20.79 27.86
CA ASN A 169 27.83 -20.67 29.30
C ASN A 169 27.58 -19.22 29.75
N GLY A 170 27.35 -18.29 28.83
CA GLY A 170 27.11 -16.86 29.09
C GLY A 170 28.36 -15.99 29.18
N ARG A 171 29.56 -16.58 29.10
CA ARG A 171 30.85 -15.86 29.03
C ARG A 171 31.74 -16.30 27.87
N SER A 172 31.71 -17.58 27.53
CA SER A 172 32.48 -18.18 26.45
C SER A 172 31.80 -19.44 25.95
N TYR A 173 32.19 -19.88 24.75
CA TYR A 173 31.77 -21.16 24.19
C TYR A 173 32.70 -22.28 24.67
N ASN A 174 32.12 -23.43 25.02
CA ASN A 174 32.84 -24.67 25.27
C ASN A 174 32.70 -25.60 24.06
N GLU A 175 33.79 -26.27 23.74
CA GLU A 175 33.87 -27.22 22.62
C GLU A 175 33.61 -28.65 23.11
N HIS A 176 32.59 -29.29 22.56
CA HIS A 176 32.27 -30.70 22.79
C HIS A 176 32.37 -31.46 21.47
N LEU A 177 33.42 -32.26 21.32
CA LEU A 177 33.58 -33.14 20.17
C LEU A 177 32.77 -34.42 20.37
N PHE A 178 32.06 -34.84 19.33
CA PHE A 178 31.35 -36.11 19.34
C PHE A 178 32.35 -37.23 19.06
N SER A 179 32.34 -38.25 19.90
CA SER A 179 33.23 -39.40 19.77
C SER A 179 32.47 -40.58 19.20
N ASP A 180 32.88 -41.04 18.02
CA ASP A 180 32.52 -42.37 17.54
C ASP A 180 33.63 -43.34 17.95
N SER A 181 33.31 -44.48 18.58
CA SER A 181 34.30 -45.56 18.76
C SER A 181 34.90 -46.03 17.43
N SER A 182 34.20 -45.77 16.31
CA SER A 182 34.64 -46.00 14.94
C SER A 182 35.75 -45.05 14.46
N PHE A 183 35.99 -43.92 15.14
CA PHE A 183 37.09 -42.98 14.79
C PHE A 183 38.47 -43.66 14.82
N PHE A 184 38.67 -44.62 15.74
CA PHE A 184 39.93 -45.36 15.84
C PHE A 184 40.14 -46.37 14.69
N LYS A 185 39.09 -46.79 13.99
CA LYS A 185 39.22 -47.57 12.74
C LYS A 185 39.53 -46.67 11.53
N SER A 186 39.09 -45.41 11.56
CA SER A 186 39.43 -44.38 10.56
C SER A 186 40.80 -43.72 10.76
N PHE A 187 41.53 -44.01 11.84
CA PHE A 187 42.90 -43.52 12.05
C PHE A 187 43.93 -44.01 11.01
N LYS A 188 43.54 -44.89 10.07
CA LYS A 188 44.31 -45.16 8.85
C LYS A 188 44.22 -44.03 7.79
N SER A 189 43.40 -42.99 7.99
CA SER A 189 43.24 -41.86 7.07
C SER A 189 44.03 -40.60 7.46
N ILE A 190 44.95 -40.68 8.43
CA ILE A 190 45.99 -39.63 8.68
C ILE A 190 47.15 -39.84 7.69
N LEU A 191 46.82 -40.06 6.43
CA LEU A 191 47.74 -40.03 5.30
C LEU A 191 47.10 -39.09 4.27
N PRO A 192 47.89 -38.20 3.64
CA PRO A 192 47.38 -37.24 2.67
C PRO A 192 47.09 -37.99 1.36
N TRP A 193 45.99 -38.74 1.32
CA TRP A 193 45.43 -39.24 0.08
C TRP A 193 44.30 -38.31 -0.35
N SER A 194 44.37 -37.93 -1.62
CA SER A 194 43.60 -36.92 -2.35
C SER A 194 42.09 -37.21 -2.46
N GLY A 195 41.46 -37.81 -1.45
CA GLY A 195 40.04 -38.20 -1.45
C GLY A 195 39.28 -37.65 -0.24
N ARG A 196 38.04 -37.22 -0.46
CA ARG A 196 37.12 -36.76 0.60
C ARG A 196 36.68 -37.94 1.50
N PRO A 197 36.46 -37.73 2.81
CA PRO A 197 36.08 -38.81 3.73
C PRO A 197 34.65 -39.31 3.49
N ALA A 198 34.46 -40.63 3.53
CA ALA A 198 33.14 -41.25 3.30
C ALA A 198 32.13 -40.99 4.42
N ASN A 199 32.60 -40.69 5.65
CA ASN A 199 31.78 -40.34 6.80
C ASN A 199 31.40 -38.85 6.87
N LEU A 200 31.67 -38.07 5.82
CA LEU A 200 31.28 -36.66 5.74
C LEU A 200 29.76 -36.53 5.95
N ILE A 201 29.35 -35.65 6.84
CA ILE A 201 27.94 -35.43 7.18
C ILE A 201 27.35 -34.43 6.21
N ILE A 202 26.23 -34.76 5.58
CA ILE A 202 25.54 -33.94 4.58
C ILE A 202 24.22 -33.36 5.10
N ALA A 203 23.55 -34.06 6.02
CA ALA A 203 22.29 -33.63 6.61
C ALA A 203 22.32 -33.85 8.12
N MET A 204 21.69 -32.92 8.85
CA MET A 204 21.67 -32.90 10.32
C MET A 204 20.33 -32.38 10.82
N GLN A 205 19.71 -33.11 11.73
CA GLN A 205 18.51 -32.68 12.43
C GLN A 205 18.59 -33.05 13.91
N ALA A 206 18.31 -32.09 14.80
CA ALA A 206 18.42 -32.28 16.23
C ALA A 206 17.03 -32.22 16.88
N SER A 207 16.85 -33.03 17.92
CA SER A 207 15.75 -32.96 18.87
C SER A 207 16.29 -32.45 20.21
N PRO A 208 16.15 -31.15 20.52
CA PRO A 208 16.54 -30.62 21.83
C PRO A 208 15.72 -31.26 22.96
N SER A 209 14.43 -31.50 22.73
CA SER A 209 13.48 -32.03 23.73
C SER A 209 13.86 -33.44 24.21
N LYS A 210 14.24 -34.33 23.28
CA LYS A 210 14.68 -35.71 23.58
C LYS A 210 16.19 -35.84 23.72
N SER A 211 16.94 -34.75 23.56
CA SER A 211 18.40 -34.74 23.59
C SER A 211 19.03 -35.72 22.55
N LEU A 212 18.45 -35.79 21.36
CA LEU A 212 18.91 -36.65 20.26
C LEU A 212 19.38 -35.82 19.06
N LEU A 213 20.33 -36.36 18.30
CA LEU A 213 20.84 -35.78 17.07
C LEU A 213 20.87 -36.85 15.97
N PHE A 214 20.25 -36.57 14.84
CA PHE A 214 20.22 -37.42 13.66
C PHE A 214 21.14 -36.84 12.60
N THR A 215 22.04 -37.66 12.06
CA THR A 215 22.96 -37.23 10.99
C THR A 215 22.98 -38.25 9.88
N LEU A 216 22.95 -37.76 8.64
CA LEU A 216 23.15 -38.55 7.43
C LEU A 216 24.51 -38.23 6.83
N SER A 217 25.30 -39.25 6.53
CA SER A 217 26.60 -39.12 5.88
C SER A 217 26.59 -39.52 4.41
N VAL A 218 27.66 -39.15 3.69
CA VAL A 218 27.87 -39.47 2.26
C VAL A 218 27.79 -40.97 2.00
N ASP A 219 28.27 -41.81 2.91
CA ASP A 219 28.15 -43.28 2.86
C ASP A 219 26.74 -43.83 3.15
N ALA A 220 25.69 -43.00 3.06
CA ALA A 220 24.28 -43.34 3.28
C ALA A 220 23.97 -43.92 4.66
N LYS A 221 24.75 -43.58 5.69
CA LYS A 221 24.50 -44.05 7.05
C LYS A 221 23.78 -43.00 7.88
N LEU A 222 22.62 -43.38 8.41
CA LEU A 222 21.89 -42.62 9.40
C LEU A 222 22.43 -42.97 10.79
N ARG A 223 23.03 -41.98 11.46
CA ARG A 223 23.54 -42.11 12.82
C ARG A 223 22.70 -41.30 13.79
N ILE A 224 22.48 -41.85 14.97
CA ILE A 224 21.77 -41.20 16.08
C ILE A 224 22.74 -41.00 17.22
N TRP A 225 22.84 -39.77 17.69
CA TRP A 225 23.75 -39.36 18.75
C TRP A 225 22.96 -38.83 19.94
N GLN A 226 23.50 -39.04 21.12
CA GLN A 226 23.05 -38.35 22.32
C GLN A 226 23.63 -36.93 22.33
N LEU A 227 22.78 -35.91 22.33
CA LEU A 227 23.20 -34.51 22.22
C LEU A 227 24.05 -34.05 23.42
N GLN A 228 23.71 -34.51 24.64
CA GLN A 228 24.43 -34.16 25.87
C GLN A 228 25.82 -34.79 25.98
N THR A 229 25.94 -36.09 25.69
CA THR A 229 27.20 -36.84 25.88
C THR A 229 28.06 -36.91 24.62
N GLY A 230 27.48 -36.61 23.45
CA GLY A 230 28.15 -36.75 22.16
C GLY A 230 28.40 -38.19 21.72
N GLN A 231 27.77 -39.16 22.39
CA GLN A 231 27.94 -40.58 22.11
C GLN A 231 27.00 -41.07 21.00
N LEU A 232 27.49 -41.98 20.17
CA LEU A 232 26.69 -42.68 19.18
C LEU A 232 25.78 -43.72 19.84
N ILE A 233 24.48 -43.65 19.59
CA ILE A 233 23.46 -44.56 20.12
C ILE A 233 23.24 -45.72 19.14
N THR A 234 22.85 -45.40 17.90
CA THR A 234 22.65 -46.39 16.83
C THR A 234 23.11 -45.88 15.47
N MET A 235 23.38 -46.83 14.57
CA MET A 235 23.73 -46.62 13.18
C MET A 235 22.85 -47.51 12.32
N HIS A 236 22.23 -46.94 11.30
CA HIS A 236 21.42 -47.65 10.32
C HIS A 236 21.97 -47.39 8.91
N ASP A 237 22.08 -48.44 8.12
CA ASP A 237 22.42 -48.33 6.71
C ASP A 237 21.14 -48.06 5.91
N VAL A 238 21.11 -46.89 5.26
CA VAL A 238 19.94 -46.44 4.50
C VAL A 238 20.04 -46.89 3.03
N SER A 239 21.23 -47.33 2.59
CA SER A 239 21.39 -47.89 1.24
C SER A 239 20.53 -49.16 1.08
N GLY A 240 19.81 -49.26 -0.04
CA GLY A 240 19.07 -50.48 -0.37
C GLY A 240 20.04 -51.65 -0.57
N ALA A 241 19.64 -52.87 -0.20
CA ALA A 241 20.49 -54.06 -0.05
C ALA A 241 21.23 -54.57 -1.32
N GLU A 242 21.21 -53.85 -2.45
CA GLU A 242 21.67 -54.37 -3.77
C GLU A 242 22.74 -53.54 -4.50
N ALA A 243 23.29 -52.44 -3.95
CA ALA A 243 24.27 -51.61 -4.68
C ALA A 243 25.74 -51.76 -4.18
N SER A 244 26.69 -51.64 -5.11
CA SER A 244 28.13 -51.87 -4.90
C SER A 244 28.86 -50.67 -4.27
N ALA A 245 29.76 -50.96 -3.31
CA ALA A 245 30.43 -50.01 -2.42
C ALA A 245 31.15 -48.80 -3.08
N SER A 246 31.45 -48.86 -4.38
CA SER A 246 32.14 -47.80 -5.13
C SER A 246 31.22 -46.80 -5.85
N ALA A 247 29.90 -47.05 -5.90
CA ALA A 247 28.92 -46.17 -6.54
C ALA A 247 28.32 -45.10 -5.59
N TYR A 248 28.76 -45.07 -4.32
CA TYR A 248 28.04 -44.41 -3.23
C TYR A 248 28.48 -42.98 -2.88
N LEU A 249 29.31 -42.31 -3.67
CA LEU A 249 29.71 -40.94 -3.32
C LEU A 249 28.62 -39.95 -3.73
N LEU A 250 27.79 -39.58 -2.75
CA LEU A 250 26.88 -38.44 -2.84
C LEU A 250 27.65 -37.15 -3.10
N ASP A 251 26.97 -36.22 -3.75
CA ASP A 251 27.45 -34.86 -3.87
C ASP A 251 27.66 -34.33 -2.43
N PRO A 252 28.90 -33.98 -2.04
CA PRO A 252 29.24 -33.61 -0.66
C PRO A 252 28.72 -32.23 -0.25
N VAL A 253 27.80 -31.66 -1.03
CA VAL A 253 27.10 -30.42 -0.72
C VAL A 253 26.11 -30.71 0.41
N PRO A 254 26.13 -29.95 1.51
CA PRO A 254 25.14 -30.09 2.59
C PRO A 254 23.73 -29.82 2.07
N ILE A 255 22.82 -30.78 2.24
CA ILE A 255 21.44 -30.71 1.77
C ILE A 255 20.55 -31.34 2.86
N ASN A 256 19.38 -30.76 3.11
CA ASN A 256 18.48 -31.30 4.13
C ASN A 256 17.68 -32.50 3.59
N LEU A 257 18.25 -33.70 3.76
CA LEU A 257 17.64 -34.98 3.35
C LEU A 257 16.96 -35.74 4.51
N LEU A 258 16.80 -35.07 5.66
CA LEU A 258 16.17 -35.61 6.86
C LEU A 258 14.97 -34.74 7.24
N ALA A 259 13.84 -35.38 7.54
CA ALA A 259 12.70 -34.73 8.15
C ALA A 259 12.31 -35.45 9.45
N LEU A 260 12.37 -34.72 10.56
CA LEU A 260 12.04 -35.16 11.90
C LEU A 260 10.70 -34.56 12.32
N HIS A 261 9.88 -35.39 12.94
CA HIS A 261 8.74 -34.94 13.72
C HIS A 261 8.78 -35.57 15.10
N GLU A 262 8.45 -34.77 16.11
CA GLU A 262 8.48 -35.16 17.51
C GLU A 262 7.07 -35.04 18.09
N ASP A 263 6.63 -36.13 18.72
CA ASP A 263 5.47 -36.18 19.61
C ASP A 263 5.96 -36.36 21.06
N GLU A 264 5.05 -36.18 22.04
CA GLU A 264 5.35 -36.34 23.47
C GLU A 264 6.03 -37.68 23.79
N ALA A 265 5.57 -38.78 23.19
CA ALA A 265 6.10 -40.13 23.42
C ALA A 265 7.09 -40.59 22.33
N SER A 266 6.76 -40.43 21.05
CA SER A 266 7.55 -40.97 19.93
C SER A 266 8.15 -39.88 19.04
N PHE A 267 9.15 -40.24 18.23
CA PHE A 267 9.66 -39.41 17.15
C PHE A 267 9.63 -40.21 15.85
N MET A 268 9.46 -39.50 14.74
CA MET A 268 9.41 -40.03 13.39
C MET A 268 10.49 -39.36 12.56
N VAL A 269 11.26 -40.16 11.83
CA VAL A 269 12.29 -39.65 10.91
C VAL A 269 12.02 -40.21 9.53
N VAL A 270 11.93 -39.32 8.54
CA VAL A 270 11.88 -39.69 7.13
C VAL A 270 13.20 -39.29 6.48
N THR A 271 13.80 -40.23 5.75
CA THR A 271 15.07 -40.01 5.05
C THR A 271 14.92 -40.29 3.57
N TYR A 272 15.44 -39.40 2.73
CA TYR A 272 15.59 -39.67 1.30
C TYR A 272 16.89 -40.42 1.02
N CYS A 273 16.83 -41.43 0.14
CA CYS A 273 17.97 -42.23 -0.25
C CYS A 273 18.49 -41.78 -1.62
N PRO A 274 19.45 -40.86 -1.70
CA PRO A 274 19.88 -40.27 -2.97
C PRO A 274 20.53 -41.25 -3.96
N HIS A 275 21.01 -42.42 -3.53
CA HIS A 275 21.55 -43.46 -4.42
C HIS A 275 20.50 -44.21 -5.23
N GLN A 276 19.26 -44.27 -4.72
CA GLN A 276 18.13 -44.85 -5.44
C GLN A 276 17.10 -43.75 -5.67
N PRO A 277 16.98 -43.23 -6.90
CA PRO A 277 16.05 -42.15 -7.18
C PRO A 277 14.63 -42.53 -6.71
N GLY A 278 14.05 -41.63 -5.92
CA GLY A 278 12.68 -41.75 -5.42
C GLY A 278 12.47 -42.64 -4.19
N LEU A 279 13.53 -43.25 -3.62
CA LEU A 279 13.40 -44.09 -2.42
C LEU A 279 13.37 -43.24 -1.15
N PHE A 280 12.34 -43.44 -0.34
CA PHE A 280 12.20 -42.87 1.00
C PHE A 280 12.07 -43.99 2.03
N LYS A 281 12.72 -43.80 3.19
CA LYS A 281 12.58 -44.69 4.35
C LYS A 281 11.96 -43.93 5.52
N VAL A 282 11.01 -44.58 6.19
CA VAL A 282 10.31 -44.03 7.36
C VAL A 282 10.72 -44.81 8.59
N PHE A 283 11.21 -44.09 9.58
CA PHE A 283 11.63 -44.62 10.86
C PHE A 283 10.76 -44.06 11.98
N LYS A 284 10.43 -44.90 12.97
CA LYS A 284 9.73 -44.53 14.21
C LYS A 284 10.56 -44.97 15.40
N GLY A 285 10.57 -44.16 16.45
CA GLY A 285 11.31 -44.47 17.66
C GLY A 285 10.77 -43.80 18.91
N GLU A 286 10.99 -44.42 20.06
CA GLU A 286 10.78 -43.80 21.38
C GLU A 286 12.14 -43.55 22.06
N THR A 287 12.98 -44.60 22.13
CA THR A 287 14.36 -44.56 22.64
C THR A 287 15.39 -45.08 21.64
N GLY A 288 14.96 -45.92 20.70
CA GLY A 288 15.75 -46.42 19.56
C GLY A 288 14.97 -46.26 18.26
N LEU A 289 15.64 -46.50 17.13
CA LEU A 289 15.07 -46.27 15.80
C LEU A 289 14.70 -47.60 15.13
N GLN A 290 13.42 -47.75 14.76
CA GLN A 290 12.93 -48.89 14.00
C GLN A 290 12.42 -48.42 12.64
N GLU A 291 12.80 -49.14 11.58
CA GLU A 291 12.26 -48.90 10.24
C GLU A 291 10.82 -49.41 10.20
N VAL A 292 9.87 -48.53 9.88
CA VAL A 292 8.44 -48.88 9.80
C VAL A 292 8.13 -49.48 8.43
N PHE A 293 8.55 -48.77 7.38
CA PHE A 293 8.46 -49.19 5.99
C PHE A 293 9.28 -48.26 5.07
N GLN A 294 9.48 -48.71 3.84
CA GLN A 294 10.10 -47.97 2.74
C GLN A 294 9.12 -47.88 1.57
N PHE A 295 9.16 -46.77 0.84
CA PHE A 295 8.35 -46.57 -0.36
C PHE A 295 9.17 -45.89 -1.46
N ARG A 296 8.75 -46.09 -2.70
CA ARG A 296 9.41 -45.51 -3.87
C ARG A 296 8.39 -44.66 -4.63
N GLU A 297 8.79 -43.44 -4.95
CA GLU A 297 7.97 -42.53 -5.74
C GLU A 297 8.54 -42.31 -7.13
N GLU A 298 7.66 -42.21 -8.12
CA GLU A 298 8.02 -41.79 -9.47
C GLU A 298 8.41 -40.31 -9.44
N MET A 299 9.65 -40.01 -9.85
CA MET A 299 10.12 -38.63 -9.96
C MET A 299 9.19 -37.80 -10.85
N PRO A 300 9.13 -36.47 -10.64
CA PRO A 300 8.33 -35.60 -11.50
C PRO A 300 8.68 -35.82 -12.98
N ARG A 301 7.66 -35.91 -13.83
CA ARG A 301 7.82 -36.17 -15.27
C ARG A 301 8.56 -35.01 -15.94
N ASN A 302 9.58 -35.31 -16.75
CA ASN A 302 10.45 -34.38 -17.48
C ASN A 302 11.38 -33.53 -16.58
N GLY A 303 12.69 -33.76 -16.69
CA GLY A 303 13.73 -32.96 -16.03
C GLY A 303 14.61 -33.75 -15.05
N LEU A 304 15.79 -33.22 -14.75
CA LEU A 304 16.69 -33.74 -13.73
C LEU A 304 16.33 -33.11 -12.39
N TRP A 305 15.44 -33.76 -11.64
CA TRP A 305 14.97 -33.29 -10.34
C TRP A 305 15.82 -33.85 -9.20
N ARG A 306 16.24 -32.97 -8.29
CA ARG A 306 16.93 -33.35 -7.04
C ARG A 306 16.11 -32.91 -5.83
N VAL A 307 16.07 -33.75 -4.80
CA VAL A 307 15.50 -33.37 -3.51
C VAL A 307 16.43 -32.33 -2.87
N PHE A 308 15.88 -31.19 -2.49
CA PHE A 308 16.62 -30.09 -1.89
C PHE A 308 16.29 -29.92 -0.40
N ASP A 309 15.03 -30.09 -0.03
CA ASP A 309 14.60 -30.01 1.37
C ASP A 309 13.38 -30.92 1.63
N LEU A 310 13.22 -31.35 2.89
CA LEU A 310 12.15 -32.21 3.37
C LEU A 310 11.55 -31.64 4.65
N ALA A 311 10.22 -31.65 4.72
CA ALA A 311 9.48 -31.34 5.95
C ALA A 311 8.40 -32.39 6.19
N LEU A 312 8.20 -32.77 7.46
CA LEU A 312 7.15 -33.69 7.88
C LEU A 312 6.14 -32.94 8.73
N THR A 313 4.85 -33.18 8.53
CA THR A 313 3.73 -32.56 9.25
C THR A 313 2.78 -33.64 9.76
N HIS A 314 2.32 -33.50 11.00
CA HIS A 314 1.41 -34.47 11.61
C HIS A 314 -0.04 -34.05 11.40
N ILE A 315 -0.88 -34.94 10.87
CA ILE A 315 -2.33 -34.73 10.78
C ILE A 315 -3.02 -35.50 11.91
N SER A 316 -2.72 -36.79 12.02
CA SER A 316 -3.31 -37.70 12.99
C SER A 316 -2.32 -38.81 13.32
N ALA A 317 -2.61 -39.61 14.35
CA ALA A 317 -1.72 -40.70 14.76
C ALA A 317 -1.41 -41.72 13.65
N ASP A 318 -2.25 -41.81 12.61
CA ASP A 318 -2.09 -42.72 11.47
C ASP A 318 -1.65 -42.03 10.16
N GLN A 319 -1.94 -40.74 9.99
CA GLN A 319 -1.67 -40.00 8.76
C GLN A 319 -0.72 -38.83 8.98
N MET A 320 0.30 -38.77 8.13
CA MET A 320 1.32 -37.73 8.10
C MET A 320 1.39 -37.10 6.71
N LEU A 321 1.81 -35.85 6.63
CA LEU A 321 2.17 -35.19 5.38
C LEU A 321 3.67 -35.11 5.24
N LEU A 322 4.20 -35.65 4.16
CA LEU A 322 5.59 -35.47 3.75
C LEU A 322 5.63 -34.42 2.64
N HIS A 323 6.31 -33.32 2.91
CA HIS A 323 6.55 -32.26 1.95
C HIS A 323 7.96 -32.40 1.40
N VAL A 324 8.07 -32.50 0.08
CA VAL A 324 9.33 -32.66 -0.65
C VAL A 324 9.51 -31.47 -1.56
N LEU A 325 10.62 -30.75 -1.39
CA LEU A 325 11.02 -29.69 -2.31
C LEU A 325 11.99 -30.25 -3.34
N TRP A 326 11.54 -30.29 -4.58
CA TRP A 326 12.33 -30.66 -5.74
C TRP A 326 12.89 -29.42 -6.43
N LYS A 327 14.16 -29.50 -6.83
CA LYS A 327 14.88 -28.44 -7.53
C LYS A 327 15.54 -28.98 -8.80
N SER A 328 15.42 -28.21 -9.88
CA SER A 328 16.11 -28.41 -11.16
C SER A 328 16.59 -27.04 -11.63
N ASP A 329 17.84 -26.70 -11.31
CA ASP A 329 18.42 -25.36 -11.46
C ASP A 329 17.56 -24.28 -10.78
N THR A 330 16.81 -23.49 -11.57
CA THR A 330 15.90 -22.43 -11.11
C THR A 330 14.44 -22.89 -11.01
N LEU A 331 14.11 -24.08 -11.54
CA LEU A 331 12.76 -24.64 -11.48
C LEU A 331 12.56 -25.40 -10.18
N THR A 332 11.39 -25.18 -9.59
CA THR A 332 11.10 -25.61 -8.23
C THR A 332 9.72 -26.22 -8.18
N LEU A 333 9.61 -27.35 -7.53
CA LEU A 333 8.36 -28.08 -7.45
C LEU A 333 8.23 -28.65 -6.05
N VAL A 334 7.11 -28.34 -5.39
CA VAL A 334 6.80 -28.94 -4.09
C VAL A 334 5.84 -30.10 -4.34
N GLN A 335 6.16 -31.24 -3.76
CA GLN A 335 5.32 -32.42 -3.79
C GLN A 335 4.88 -32.73 -2.36
N VAL A 336 3.61 -33.09 -2.18
CA VAL A 336 3.05 -33.45 -0.89
C VAL A 336 2.54 -34.89 -0.94
N GLY A 337 3.09 -35.73 -0.07
CA GLY A 337 2.71 -37.13 0.10
C GLY A 337 1.92 -37.32 1.39
N VAL A 338 0.70 -37.84 1.28
CA VAL A 338 -0.08 -38.30 2.44
C VAL A 338 0.39 -39.70 2.79
N VAL A 339 1.17 -39.81 3.86
CA VAL A 339 1.75 -41.06 4.35
C VAL A 339 0.80 -41.67 5.37
N SER A 340 0.25 -42.84 5.04
CA SER A 340 -0.63 -43.62 5.92
C SER A 340 0.15 -44.76 6.57
N LEU A 341 0.27 -44.75 7.89
CA LEU A 341 1.09 -45.70 8.65
C LEU A 341 0.44 -47.11 8.72
N SER A 342 -0.88 -47.18 8.82
CA SER A 342 -1.66 -48.43 8.89
C SER A 342 -1.65 -49.19 7.55
N THR A 343 -1.89 -48.48 6.45
CA THR A 343 -1.93 -49.06 5.10
C THR A 343 -0.56 -49.16 4.45
N LYS A 344 0.46 -48.47 4.99
CA LYS A 344 1.82 -48.37 4.43
C LYS A 344 1.82 -47.87 2.98
N THR A 345 0.86 -47.02 2.63
CA THR A 345 0.73 -46.41 1.31
C THR A 345 0.95 -44.91 1.40
N VAL A 346 1.45 -44.34 0.30
CA VAL A 346 1.64 -42.88 0.16
C VAL A 346 0.83 -42.40 -1.03
N GLY A 347 -0.08 -41.46 -0.78
CA GLY A 347 -0.83 -40.76 -1.82
C GLY A 347 -0.13 -39.46 -2.18
N TRP A 348 0.36 -39.34 -3.42
CA TRP A 348 1.14 -38.18 -3.84
C TRP A 348 0.34 -37.14 -4.59
N SER A 349 0.77 -35.90 -4.41
CA SER A 349 0.22 -34.76 -5.11
C SER A 349 1.29 -33.73 -5.40
N PHE A 350 1.18 -33.12 -6.57
CA PHE A 350 2.02 -31.98 -6.92
C PHE A 350 1.34 -30.70 -6.47
N ALA A 351 2.12 -29.82 -5.89
CA ALA A 351 1.67 -28.48 -5.60
C ALA A 351 1.76 -27.63 -6.88
N ALA A 352 0.61 -27.24 -7.42
CA ALA A 352 0.59 -26.36 -8.59
C ALA A 352 1.08 -24.97 -8.18
N ALA A 353 2.04 -24.43 -8.94
CA ALA A 353 2.37 -23.02 -8.90
C ALA A 353 1.32 -22.24 -9.72
N PRO A 354 0.96 -21.00 -9.33
CA PRO A 354 0.07 -20.19 -10.15
C PRO A 354 0.64 -20.04 -11.57
N PRO A 355 -0.21 -20.07 -12.62
CA PRO A 355 0.26 -19.99 -14.00
C PRO A 355 1.00 -18.66 -14.23
N PHE A 356 2.31 -18.76 -14.37
CA PHE A 356 3.19 -17.65 -14.65
C PHE A 356 3.30 -17.48 -16.17
N GLN A 357 2.25 -16.91 -16.78
CA GLN A 357 2.25 -16.59 -18.20
C GLN A 357 2.10 -15.09 -18.42
N ARG A 358 3.05 -14.55 -19.18
CA ARG A 358 2.97 -13.21 -19.75
C ARG A 358 1.79 -13.17 -20.73
N PRO A 359 0.95 -12.12 -20.73
CA PRO A 359 0.03 -11.92 -21.83
C PRO A 359 0.85 -11.77 -23.13
N ALA A 360 0.63 -12.64 -24.12
CA ALA A 360 1.43 -12.66 -25.34
C ALA A 360 1.16 -11.45 -26.24
N GLU A 361 -0.07 -10.92 -26.20
CA GLU A 361 -0.59 -9.82 -27.01
C GLU A 361 -1.41 -8.88 -26.12
N ALA A 362 -0.76 -8.05 -25.31
CA ALA A 362 -1.44 -7.08 -24.43
C ALA A 362 -1.11 -5.64 -24.80
N THR A 363 -2.13 -4.78 -24.68
CA THR A 363 -2.01 -3.32 -24.73
C THR A 363 -1.17 -2.78 -23.55
N ASP A 364 -0.62 -1.58 -23.70
CA ASP A 364 0.25 -0.93 -22.70
C ASP A 364 -0.40 -0.87 -21.31
N LYS A 365 -1.70 -0.58 -21.27
CA LYS A 365 -2.48 -0.49 -20.03
C LYS A 365 -2.63 -1.85 -19.34
N LEU A 366 -2.77 -2.92 -20.11
CA LEU A 366 -2.83 -4.28 -19.58
C LEU A 366 -1.48 -4.74 -19.04
N LEU A 367 -0.40 -4.45 -19.78
CA LEU A 367 0.96 -4.74 -19.32
C LEU A 367 1.28 -3.98 -18.04
N GLU A 368 0.94 -2.69 -17.99
CA GLU A 368 1.12 -1.88 -16.81
C GLU A 368 0.35 -2.45 -15.60
N ARG A 369 -0.95 -2.76 -15.78
CA ARG A 369 -1.75 -3.40 -14.74
C ARG A 369 -1.16 -4.74 -14.30
N TRP A 370 -0.66 -5.54 -15.23
CA TRP A 370 -0.08 -6.84 -14.96
C TRP A 370 1.24 -6.74 -14.17
N ILE A 371 2.11 -5.77 -14.48
CA ILE A 371 3.37 -5.51 -13.76
C ILE A 371 3.07 -4.99 -12.34
N PHE A 372 2.20 -4.00 -12.24
CA PHE A 372 1.87 -3.31 -10.99
C PHE A 372 0.64 -3.90 -10.29
N GLN A 373 0.39 -5.20 -10.46
CA GLN A 373 -0.57 -5.91 -9.63
C GLN A 373 -0.06 -5.94 -8.17
N PRO A 374 -0.92 -5.62 -7.18
CA PRO A 374 -0.53 -5.73 -5.78
C PRO A 374 -0.14 -7.18 -5.46
N SER A 375 0.70 -7.38 -4.43
CA SER A 375 1.26 -8.68 -4.04
C SER A 375 1.94 -9.53 -5.13
N ARG A 376 2.07 -9.08 -6.38
CA ARG A 376 2.70 -9.90 -7.42
C ARG A 376 4.22 -9.87 -7.33
N LEU A 377 4.78 -8.67 -7.42
CA LEU A 377 6.21 -8.44 -7.39
C LEU A 377 6.59 -7.66 -6.12
N PRO A 378 7.68 -8.07 -5.43
CA PRO A 378 8.20 -7.28 -4.35
C PRO A 378 8.77 -5.97 -4.92
N ILE A 379 8.70 -4.91 -4.10
CA ILE A 379 9.13 -3.57 -4.53
C ILE A 379 10.65 -3.55 -4.80
N SER A 380 11.43 -4.41 -4.13
CA SER A 380 12.85 -4.63 -4.42
C SER A 380 13.07 -5.10 -5.87
N THR A 381 12.32 -6.11 -6.32
CA THR A 381 12.37 -6.61 -7.70
C THR A 381 11.94 -5.55 -8.70
N LEU A 382 10.88 -4.80 -8.41
CA LEU A 382 10.45 -3.69 -9.29
C LEU A 382 11.53 -2.60 -9.41
N LYS A 383 12.18 -2.22 -8.30
CA LYS A 383 13.31 -1.27 -8.34
C LYS A 383 14.48 -1.79 -9.16
N ARG A 384 14.86 -3.06 -8.96
CA ARG A 384 15.93 -3.70 -9.75
C ARG A 384 15.56 -3.78 -11.23
N ALA A 385 14.30 -4.09 -11.54
CA ALA A 385 13.82 -4.14 -12.92
C ALA A 385 13.84 -2.75 -13.58
N LEU A 386 13.39 -1.70 -12.89
CA LEU A 386 13.43 -0.32 -13.40
C LEU A 386 14.86 0.21 -13.56
N ALA A 387 15.75 -0.14 -12.63
CA ALA A 387 17.18 0.18 -12.74
C ALA A 387 17.84 -0.58 -13.90
N ALA A 388 17.43 -1.81 -14.19
CA ALA A 388 17.96 -2.59 -15.31
C ALA A 388 17.37 -2.17 -16.66
N SER A 389 16.13 -1.66 -16.68
CA SER A 389 15.48 -1.18 -17.92
C SER A 389 16.00 0.18 -18.36
N THR A 390 16.61 0.95 -17.45
CA THR A 390 17.21 2.25 -17.75
C THR A 390 18.73 2.14 -17.73
N SER A 391 19.41 2.64 -18.77
CA SER A 391 20.88 2.70 -18.79
C SER A 391 21.47 3.83 -17.92
N GLN A 392 20.61 4.58 -17.23
CA GLN A 392 20.97 5.72 -16.39
C GLN A 392 20.95 5.33 -14.91
N ASP A 393 21.97 5.73 -14.17
CA ASP A 393 22.04 5.60 -12.70
C ASP A 393 21.04 6.55 -12.02
N VAL A 394 19.75 6.22 -12.05
CA VAL A 394 18.69 6.98 -11.38
C VAL A 394 18.60 6.55 -9.90
N SER A 395 18.58 7.51 -8.98
CA SER A 395 18.37 7.23 -7.56
C SER A 395 16.90 6.84 -7.29
N LEU A 396 16.62 5.53 -7.24
CA LEU A 396 15.28 4.97 -6.98
C LEU A 396 14.96 4.82 -5.48
N GLU A 397 15.67 5.52 -4.59
CA GLU A 397 15.52 5.38 -3.13
C GLU A 397 14.14 5.82 -2.62
N HIS A 398 13.58 6.89 -3.21
CA HIS A 398 12.29 7.47 -2.81
C HIS A 398 11.07 6.53 -3.04
N ILE A 399 11.21 5.50 -3.88
CA ILE A 399 10.12 4.56 -4.17
C ILE A 399 9.90 3.66 -2.96
N THR A 400 8.81 3.86 -2.23
CA THR A 400 8.45 3.01 -1.07
C THR A 400 7.17 2.23 -1.31
N ASN A 401 6.29 2.73 -2.18
CA ASN A 401 5.00 2.15 -2.49
C ASN A 401 4.86 1.76 -3.96
N LEU A 402 3.94 0.85 -4.26
CA LEU A 402 3.65 0.43 -5.64
C LEU A 402 3.12 1.58 -6.50
N ALA A 403 2.28 2.46 -5.95
CA ALA A 403 1.79 3.64 -6.69
C ALA A 403 2.93 4.57 -7.11
N GLN A 404 3.93 4.76 -6.24
CA GLN A 404 5.14 5.52 -6.57
C GLN A 404 6.00 4.79 -7.60
N ALA A 405 6.10 3.46 -7.52
CA ALA A 405 6.81 2.67 -8.52
C ALA A 405 6.14 2.75 -9.90
N GLN A 406 4.80 2.76 -9.94
CA GLN A 406 4.02 2.93 -11.15
C GLN A 406 4.19 4.33 -11.74
N GLN A 407 4.11 5.39 -10.91
CA GLN A 407 4.36 6.76 -11.35
C GLN A 407 5.80 6.93 -11.88
N ALA A 408 6.79 6.43 -11.16
CA ALA A 408 8.18 6.47 -11.59
C ALA A 408 8.41 5.70 -12.90
N ALA A 409 7.75 4.54 -13.08
CA ALA A 409 7.82 3.80 -14.34
C ALA A 409 7.21 4.60 -15.50
N ARG A 410 6.05 5.23 -15.30
CA ARG A 410 5.45 6.12 -16.30
C ARG A 410 6.37 7.28 -16.64
N GLU A 411 6.92 7.97 -15.64
CA GLU A 411 7.81 9.10 -15.84
C GLU A 411 9.10 8.68 -16.58
N LEU A 412 9.74 7.59 -16.16
CA LEU A 412 11.01 7.14 -16.75
C LEU A 412 10.83 6.60 -18.17
N LEU A 413 9.79 5.79 -18.41
CA LEU A 413 9.55 5.19 -19.71
C LEU A 413 9.03 6.22 -20.71
N CYS A 414 8.01 7.00 -20.35
CA CYS A 414 7.44 8.01 -21.26
C CYS A 414 8.42 9.14 -21.58
N ASN A 415 9.25 9.58 -20.63
CA ASN A 415 10.26 10.62 -20.90
C ASN A 415 11.42 10.11 -21.76
N SER A 416 11.66 8.80 -21.82
CA SER A 416 12.75 8.23 -22.61
C SER A 416 12.44 8.15 -24.11
N THR A 417 11.17 8.24 -24.50
CA THR A 417 10.70 8.16 -25.90
C THR A 417 10.13 9.51 -26.36
N PRO A 418 10.95 10.41 -26.93
CA PRO A 418 10.45 11.68 -27.46
C PRO A 418 9.53 11.43 -28.67
N LEU A 419 8.56 12.33 -28.88
CA LEU A 419 7.68 12.30 -30.03
C LEU A 419 8.48 12.61 -31.30
N GLU A 420 8.51 11.66 -32.23
CA GLU A 420 9.11 11.86 -33.55
C GLU A 420 8.14 12.60 -34.47
N ILE A 421 8.64 13.59 -35.19
CA ILE A 421 7.90 14.34 -36.21
C ILE A 421 8.39 13.86 -37.57
N ASP A 422 7.47 13.48 -38.45
CA ASP A 422 7.81 13.09 -39.81
C ASP A 422 8.38 14.29 -40.59
N GLU A 423 9.59 14.15 -41.14
CA GLU A 423 10.32 15.24 -41.80
C GLU A 423 9.62 15.72 -43.09
N ASP A 424 8.87 14.84 -43.76
CA ASP A 424 8.24 15.13 -45.04
C ASP A 424 6.81 15.71 -44.90
N THR A 425 6.07 15.30 -43.86
CA THR A 425 4.65 15.68 -43.68
C THR A 425 4.42 16.63 -42.50
N GLY A 426 5.38 16.75 -41.58
CA GLY A 426 5.22 17.50 -40.34
C GLY A 426 4.21 16.89 -39.37
N ALA A 427 3.72 15.67 -39.64
CA ALA A 427 2.77 14.97 -38.79
C ALA A 427 3.49 14.30 -37.60
N GLU A 428 2.86 14.37 -36.43
CA GLU A 428 3.33 13.70 -35.22
C GLU A 428 3.10 12.18 -35.35
N LEU A 429 4.15 11.38 -35.22
CA LEU A 429 4.09 9.93 -35.37
C LEU A 429 3.68 9.25 -34.05
N ILE A 430 2.47 9.57 -33.58
CA ILE A 430 1.92 9.08 -32.31
C ILE A 430 1.90 7.55 -32.26
N GLU A 431 1.51 6.88 -33.35
CA GLU A 431 1.47 5.41 -33.44
C GLU A 431 2.85 4.78 -33.21
N LYS A 432 3.91 5.37 -33.76
CA LYS A 432 5.29 4.89 -33.53
C LYS A 432 5.73 5.12 -32.09
N GLN A 433 5.33 6.23 -31.50
CA GLN A 433 5.64 6.52 -30.09
C GLN A 433 4.91 5.53 -29.16
N GLU A 434 3.64 5.25 -29.42
CA GLU A 434 2.86 4.24 -28.67
C GLU A 434 3.49 2.85 -28.81
N GLU A 435 3.90 2.44 -30.01
CA GLU A 435 4.61 1.17 -30.22
C GLU A 435 5.96 1.12 -29.49
N ALA A 436 6.72 2.22 -29.47
CA ALA A 436 7.98 2.30 -28.75
C ALA A 436 7.77 2.16 -27.24
N ILE A 437 6.79 2.87 -26.68
CA ILE A 437 6.40 2.78 -25.27
C ILE A 437 5.99 1.33 -24.95
N ARG A 438 5.17 0.71 -25.80
CA ARG A 438 4.77 -0.70 -25.66
C ARG A 438 5.96 -1.64 -25.59
N LEU A 439 6.93 -1.49 -26.51
CA LEU A 439 8.12 -2.33 -26.54
C LEU A 439 8.98 -2.18 -25.27
N GLN A 440 9.06 -0.97 -24.71
CA GLN A 440 9.74 -0.75 -23.44
C GLN A 440 9.02 -1.40 -22.26
N TYR A 441 7.69 -1.29 -22.18
CA TYR A 441 6.91 -2.01 -21.16
C TYR A 441 7.03 -3.53 -21.31
N LEU A 442 7.11 -4.05 -22.53
CA LEU A 442 7.36 -5.47 -22.78
C LEU A 442 8.76 -5.91 -22.32
N SER A 443 9.77 -5.08 -22.56
CA SER A 443 11.13 -5.32 -22.07
C SER A 443 11.17 -5.32 -20.54
N LEU A 444 10.53 -4.32 -19.91
CA LEU A 444 10.40 -4.25 -18.46
C LEU A 444 9.68 -5.48 -17.90
N ALA A 445 8.58 -5.91 -18.52
CA ALA A 445 7.86 -7.11 -18.13
C ALA A 445 8.76 -8.36 -18.19
N GLN A 446 9.58 -8.50 -19.24
CA GLN A 446 10.52 -9.61 -19.37
C GLN A 446 11.60 -9.58 -18.28
N ILE A 447 12.18 -8.41 -18.00
CA ILE A 447 13.16 -8.26 -16.92
C ILE A 447 12.53 -8.61 -15.56
N CYS A 448 11.31 -8.15 -15.32
CA CYS A 448 10.54 -8.50 -14.12
C CYS A 448 10.32 -10.01 -14.01
N LEU A 449 9.99 -10.71 -15.12
CA LEU A 449 9.81 -12.16 -15.14
C LEU A 449 11.10 -12.91 -14.78
N GLU A 450 12.23 -12.51 -15.37
CA GLU A 450 13.51 -13.17 -15.09
C GLU A 450 14.01 -12.89 -13.66
N LEU A 451 13.87 -11.65 -13.18
CA LEU A 451 14.20 -11.32 -11.80
C LEU A 451 13.27 -12.00 -10.80
N ASP A 452 12.00 -12.17 -11.13
CA ASP A 452 11.07 -12.94 -10.30
C ASP A 452 11.41 -14.42 -10.30
N ARG A 453 11.82 -14.99 -11.45
CA ARG A 453 12.29 -16.37 -11.55
C ARG A 453 13.49 -16.63 -10.65
N LEU A 454 14.49 -15.73 -10.68
CA LEU A 454 15.63 -15.76 -9.75
C LEU A 454 15.18 -15.51 -8.30
N GLY A 455 14.18 -14.65 -8.11
CA GLY A 455 13.55 -14.35 -6.82
C GLY A 455 12.77 -15.52 -6.21
N SER A 456 12.23 -16.43 -7.04
CA SER A 456 11.49 -17.62 -6.60
C SER A 456 12.37 -18.73 -6.06
N GLU A 457 13.68 -18.65 -6.24
CA GLU A 457 14.55 -19.74 -5.85
C GLU A 457 14.40 -20.04 -4.34
N PRO A 458 13.92 -21.24 -3.97
CA PRO A 458 13.65 -21.62 -2.61
C PRO A 458 14.95 -22.04 -1.95
N HIS A 459 15.14 -21.57 -0.73
CA HIS A 459 16.29 -21.89 0.11
C HIS A 459 15.94 -22.86 1.23
N ALA A 460 14.69 -22.86 1.71
CA ALA A 460 14.26 -23.75 2.79
C ALA A 460 12.74 -23.99 2.82
N LEU A 461 12.34 -25.18 3.24
CA LEU A 461 11.00 -25.51 3.72
C LEU A 461 10.94 -25.29 5.24
N CYS A 462 10.07 -24.39 5.67
CA CYS A 462 9.91 -24.00 7.06
C CYS A 462 8.55 -24.47 7.56
N ARG A 463 8.54 -25.29 8.63
CA ARG A 463 7.32 -25.79 9.25
C ARG A 463 6.94 -24.95 10.47
N ALA A 464 5.70 -24.47 10.49
CA ALA A 464 5.08 -23.87 11.66
C ALA A 464 4.66 -24.90 12.71
N GLU A 465 4.60 -24.48 13.97
CA GLU A 465 3.95 -25.27 15.03
C GLU A 465 2.48 -25.53 14.73
N SER A 466 1.79 -24.58 14.07
CA SER A 466 0.40 -24.72 13.61
C SER A 466 0.20 -25.77 12.51
N GLY A 467 1.28 -26.30 11.93
CA GLY A 467 1.25 -27.23 10.80
C GLY A 467 1.23 -26.56 9.41
N GLU A 468 1.25 -25.23 9.34
CA GLU A 468 1.45 -24.49 8.10
C GLU A 468 2.89 -24.65 7.58
N ILE A 469 3.07 -24.69 6.26
CA ILE A 469 4.40 -24.79 5.64
C ILE A 469 4.65 -23.58 4.76
N LEU A 470 5.80 -22.97 5.02
CA LEU A 470 6.34 -21.85 4.28
C LEU A 470 7.51 -22.32 3.44
N VAL A 471 7.60 -21.82 2.21
CA VAL A 471 8.77 -21.96 1.36
C VAL A 471 9.48 -20.61 1.40
N ALA A 472 10.63 -20.57 2.07
CA ALA A 472 11.48 -19.40 2.11
C ALA A 472 12.22 -19.27 0.78
N GLN A 473 12.04 -18.15 0.09
CA GLN A 473 12.74 -17.82 -1.16
C GLN A 473 13.64 -16.61 -0.92
N SER A 474 14.39 -16.15 -1.92
CA SER A 474 15.39 -15.08 -1.72
C SER A 474 14.77 -13.76 -1.24
N ASP A 475 13.68 -13.31 -1.87
CA ASP A 475 13.03 -12.03 -1.59
C ASP A 475 11.54 -12.17 -1.18
N ARG A 476 11.04 -13.40 -1.04
CA ARG A 476 9.63 -13.68 -0.75
C ARG A 476 9.44 -14.97 0.06
N VAL A 477 8.25 -15.11 0.66
CA VAL A 477 7.87 -16.28 1.44
C VAL A 477 6.55 -16.83 0.90
N SER A 478 6.60 -18.02 0.34
CA SER A 478 5.46 -18.68 -0.29
C SER A 478 4.76 -19.61 0.70
N ILE A 479 3.45 -19.79 0.59
CA ILE A 479 2.66 -20.61 1.52
C ILE A 479 2.11 -21.81 0.77
N VAL A 480 2.29 -23.01 1.32
CA VAL A 480 1.66 -24.22 0.78
C VAL A 480 0.31 -24.42 1.45
N ARG A 481 -0.76 -24.41 0.64
CA ARG A 481 -2.14 -24.61 1.13
C ARG A 481 -2.83 -25.74 0.40
N GLN A 482 -3.92 -26.22 0.98
CA GLN A 482 -4.82 -27.13 0.27
C GLN A 482 -5.58 -26.39 -0.84
N ALA A 483 -5.73 -27.03 -2.00
CA ALA A 483 -6.50 -26.48 -3.11
C ALA A 483 -7.99 -26.45 -2.77
N ASN A 484 -8.69 -25.38 -3.14
CA ASN A 484 -10.15 -25.33 -3.04
C ASN A 484 -10.77 -26.35 -4.02
N PRO A 485 -11.98 -26.89 -3.78
CA PRO A 485 -12.58 -27.85 -4.69
C PRO A 485 -12.69 -27.36 -6.14
N LEU A 486 -12.89 -26.06 -6.35
CA LEU A 486 -12.88 -25.46 -7.69
C LEU A 486 -11.51 -25.55 -8.36
N GLU A 487 -10.45 -25.15 -7.67
CA GLU A 487 -9.07 -25.23 -8.18
C GLU A 487 -8.67 -26.68 -8.46
N ARG A 488 -9.08 -27.59 -7.58
CA ARG A 488 -8.88 -29.03 -7.76
C ARG A 488 -9.55 -29.53 -9.04
N LEU A 489 -10.80 -29.14 -9.29
CA LEU A 489 -11.53 -29.54 -10.50
C LEU A 489 -10.91 -28.95 -11.77
N VAL A 490 -10.44 -27.70 -11.72
CA VAL A 490 -9.74 -27.06 -12.85
C VAL A 490 -8.43 -27.78 -13.16
N GLU A 491 -7.62 -28.11 -12.15
CA GLU A 491 -6.37 -28.86 -12.35
C GLU A 491 -6.62 -30.31 -12.80
N VAL A 492 -7.65 -30.98 -12.28
CA VAL A 492 -8.05 -32.31 -12.77
C VAL A 492 -8.43 -32.26 -14.25
N ALA A 493 -9.18 -31.23 -14.67
CA ALA A 493 -9.52 -31.00 -16.07
C ALA A 493 -8.30 -30.65 -16.94
N ARG A 494 -7.24 -30.09 -16.36
CA ARG A 494 -5.96 -29.84 -17.05
C ARG A 494 -5.19 -31.14 -17.32
N ILE A 495 -5.16 -32.04 -16.34
CA ILE A 495 -4.35 -33.27 -16.41
C ILE A 495 -5.07 -34.35 -17.22
N HIS A 496 -6.40 -34.43 -17.13
CA HIS A 496 -7.20 -35.49 -17.77
C HIS A 496 -8.19 -34.89 -18.77
N SER A 497 -7.81 -34.85 -20.05
CA SER A 497 -8.72 -34.48 -21.15
C SER A 497 -9.80 -35.54 -21.43
N ASP A 498 -9.58 -36.78 -21.01
CA ASP A 498 -10.29 -37.96 -21.53
C ASP A 498 -11.33 -38.55 -20.54
N LEU A 499 -11.56 -37.90 -19.38
CA LEU A 499 -12.55 -38.40 -18.43
C LEU A 499 -13.98 -38.14 -18.97
N PRO A 500 -14.86 -39.16 -19.02
CA PRO A 500 -16.20 -39.10 -19.63
C PRO A 500 -17.23 -38.32 -18.78
N ASP A 501 -16.80 -37.57 -17.78
CA ASP A 501 -17.68 -36.78 -16.92
C ASP A 501 -18.01 -35.43 -17.58
N ILE A 502 -19.30 -35.14 -17.73
CA ILE A 502 -19.85 -33.88 -18.26
C ILE A 502 -19.22 -32.64 -17.58
N ARG A 503 -18.82 -32.78 -16.29
CA ARG A 503 -18.12 -31.75 -15.50
C ARG A 503 -16.71 -31.46 -15.99
N THR A 504 -15.91 -32.48 -16.26
CA THR A 504 -14.53 -32.32 -16.75
C THR A 504 -14.54 -31.81 -18.18
N THR A 505 -15.53 -32.19 -19.00
CA THR A 505 -15.73 -31.64 -20.35
C THR A 505 -16.06 -30.15 -20.32
N CYS A 506 -16.99 -29.70 -19.47
CA CYS A 506 -17.33 -28.27 -19.35
C CYS A 506 -16.14 -27.42 -18.87
N LEU A 507 -15.39 -27.91 -17.88
CA LEU A 507 -14.20 -27.22 -17.38
C LEU A 507 -13.03 -27.28 -18.39
N GLY A 508 -12.93 -28.35 -19.18
CA GLY A 508 -12.01 -28.45 -20.32
C GLY A 508 -12.33 -27.42 -21.40
N LEU A 509 -13.61 -27.20 -21.71
CA LEU A 509 -14.05 -26.13 -22.62
C LEU A 509 -13.76 -24.72 -22.05
N CYS A 510 -13.94 -24.50 -20.74
CA CYS A 510 -13.54 -23.25 -20.09
C CYS A 510 -12.04 -22.98 -20.25
N ARG A 511 -11.22 -24.02 -20.13
CA ARG A 511 -9.77 -23.93 -20.36
C ARG A 511 -9.45 -23.59 -21.82
N LEU A 512 -10.06 -24.28 -22.78
CA LEU A 512 -9.87 -23.97 -24.21
C LEU A 512 -10.28 -22.52 -24.52
N LEU A 513 -11.35 -22.02 -23.92
CA LEU A 513 -11.71 -20.60 -24.00
C LEU A 513 -10.61 -19.71 -23.43
N GLY A 514 -10.11 -20.03 -22.23
CA GLY A 514 -9.04 -19.26 -21.59
C GLY A 514 -7.70 -19.26 -22.33
N GLU A 515 -7.34 -20.36 -22.99
CA GLU A 515 -6.07 -20.49 -23.73
C GLU A 515 -6.12 -19.81 -25.11
N VAL A 516 -7.29 -19.76 -25.74
CA VAL A 516 -7.45 -19.24 -27.11
C VAL A 516 -7.92 -17.77 -27.12
N GLN A 517 -8.51 -17.26 -26.04
CA GLN A 517 -8.90 -15.85 -25.94
C GLN A 517 -7.69 -14.92 -25.77
N THR A 518 -7.66 -13.83 -26.53
CA THR A 518 -6.71 -12.74 -26.30
C THR A 518 -7.05 -12.02 -24.99
N PRO A 519 -6.06 -11.48 -24.26
CA PRO A 519 -6.31 -10.82 -22.98
C PRO A 519 -7.22 -9.59 -23.11
N ASP A 520 -7.21 -8.91 -24.27
CA ASP A 520 -8.12 -7.80 -24.58
C ASP A 520 -9.58 -8.24 -24.63
N VAL A 521 -9.87 -9.42 -25.20
CA VAL A 521 -11.20 -10.02 -25.23
C VAL A 521 -11.67 -10.36 -23.81
N VAL A 522 -10.78 -10.93 -23.00
CA VAL A 522 -11.09 -11.26 -21.59
C VAL A 522 -11.37 -9.98 -20.80
N GLU A 523 -10.62 -8.90 -21.01
CA GLU A 523 -10.89 -7.61 -20.37
C GLU A 523 -12.22 -7.02 -20.85
N SER A 524 -12.50 -7.05 -22.16
CA SER A 524 -13.78 -6.60 -22.71
C SER A 524 -14.95 -7.35 -22.05
N LEU A 525 -14.87 -8.68 -21.94
CA LEU A 525 -15.85 -9.51 -21.23
C LEU A 525 -15.98 -9.11 -19.76
N HIS A 526 -14.87 -8.90 -19.05
CA HIS A 526 -14.91 -8.42 -17.67
C HIS A 526 -15.55 -7.03 -17.55
N THR A 527 -15.29 -6.12 -18.49
CA THR A 527 -15.87 -4.76 -18.49
C THR A 527 -17.36 -4.78 -18.78
N ALA A 528 -17.81 -5.60 -19.74
CA ALA A 528 -19.23 -5.83 -20.02
C ALA A 528 -19.90 -6.40 -18.78
N LEU A 529 -19.43 -7.54 -18.26
CA LEU A 529 -20.01 -8.17 -17.07
C LEU A 529 -19.97 -7.26 -15.84
N ARG A 530 -18.94 -6.42 -15.68
CA ARG A 530 -18.85 -5.42 -14.59
C ARG A 530 -19.88 -4.31 -14.76
N ARG A 531 -20.02 -3.71 -15.95
CA ARG A 531 -21.06 -2.70 -16.21
C ARG A 531 -22.44 -3.27 -15.88
N TYR A 532 -22.68 -4.50 -16.29
CA TYR A 532 -23.97 -5.17 -16.18
C TYR A 532 -24.29 -5.71 -14.77
N ALA A 533 -23.31 -6.27 -14.05
CA ALA A 533 -23.53 -6.77 -12.68
C ALA A 533 -23.86 -5.67 -11.66
N PHE A 534 -23.43 -4.43 -11.94
CA PHE A 534 -23.57 -3.29 -11.03
C PHE A 534 -24.54 -2.20 -11.52
N ALA A 535 -25.01 -2.26 -12.77
CA ALA A 535 -26.07 -1.39 -13.28
C ALA A 535 -27.45 -1.75 -12.70
N ASP A 536 -28.34 -0.76 -12.61
CA ASP A 536 -29.74 -0.99 -12.27
C ASP A 536 -30.43 -1.76 -13.41
N ARG A 537 -31.18 -2.81 -13.06
CA ARG A 537 -31.88 -3.65 -14.03
C ARG A 537 -33.06 -2.90 -14.63
N THR A 538 -32.84 -2.29 -15.78
CA THR A 538 -33.90 -1.66 -16.60
C THR A 538 -34.50 -2.64 -17.62
N LEU A 539 -33.76 -3.69 -17.97
CA LEU A 539 -34.14 -4.73 -18.95
C LEU A 539 -34.54 -6.04 -18.26
N SER A 540 -35.32 -6.87 -18.95
CA SER A 540 -35.62 -8.24 -18.50
C SER A 540 -34.36 -9.13 -18.61
N ALA A 541 -34.31 -10.22 -17.84
CA ALA A 541 -33.10 -11.03 -17.68
C ALA A 541 -32.65 -11.75 -18.97
N ASP A 542 -33.60 -12.05 -19.86
CA ASP A 542 -33.42 -12.63 -21.18
C ASP A 542 -32.85 -11.61 -22.19
N ASP A 543 -33.50 -10.46 -22.34
CA ASP A 543 -32.99 -9.34 -23.17
C ASP A 543 -31.57 -8.96 -22.73
N PHE A 544 -31.36 -8.94 -21.42
CA PHE A 544 -30.07 -8.64 -20.82
C PHE A 544 -28.98 -9.66 -21.17
N MET A 545 -29.30 -10.96 -21.15
CA MET A 545 -28.37 -12.00 -21.56
C MET A 545 -28.01 -11.84 -23.04
N PHE A 546 -28.99 -11.56 -23.88
CA PHE A 546 -28.81 -11.43 -25.32
C PHE A 546 -27.94 -10.22 -25.69
N VAL A 547 -28.21 -9.04 -25.12
CA VAL A 547 -27.36 -7.84 -25.33
C VAL A 547 -25.93 -8.09 -24.88
N CYS A 548 -25.73 -8.75 -23.73
CA CYS A 548 -24.39 -9.12 -23.29
C CYS A 548 -23.71 -10.08 -24.28
N PHE A 549 -24.46 -11.02 -24.88
CA PHE A 549 -23.93 -11.98 -25.85
C PHE A 549 -23.48 -11.27 -27.14
N GLU A 550 -24.30 -10.38 -27.70
CA GLU A 550 -23.97 -9.61 -28.92
C GLU A 550 -22.74 -8.70 -28.71
N GLU A 551 -22.69 -7.97 -27.59
CA GLU A 551 -21.59 -7.02 -27.33
C GLU A 551 -20.25 -7.72 -27.05
N SER A 552 -20.28 -8.92 -26.45
CA SER A 552 -19.07 -9.47 -25.84
C SER A 552 -18.67 -10.86 -26.29
N VAL A 553 -19.60 -11.76 -26.63
CA VAL A 553 -19.30 -13.18 -26.90
C VAL A 553 -19.35 -13.49 -28.40
N GLU A 554 -20.33 -12.96 -29.13
CA GLU A 554 -20.52 -13.27 -30.55
C GLU A 554 -19.31 -12.88 -31.41
N GLN A 555 -18.73 -11.70 -31.15
CA GLN A 555 -17.58 -11.19 -31.91
C GLN A 555 -16.23 -11.73 -31.42
N SER A 556 -16.19 -12.36 -30.24
CA SER A 556 -14.95 -12.64 -29.52
C SER A 556 -14.60 -14.13 -29.37
N LEU A 557 -15.55 -15.03 -29.68
CA LEU A 557 -15.32 -16.46 -29.60
C LEU A 557 -14.46 -16.97 -30.77
N PRO A 558 -13.30 -17.59 -30.49
CA PRO A 558 -12.47 -18.19 -31.54
C PRO A 558 -13.19 -19.36 -32.22
N ARG A 559 -13.12 -19.43 -33.55
CA ARG A 559 -13.71 -20.51 -34.36
C ARG A 559 -13.39 -21.94 -33.87
N PRO A 560 -12.16 -22.28 -33.42
CA PRO A 560 -11.86 -23.61 -32.89
C PRO A 560 -12.68 -23.97 -31.66
N VAL A 561 -12.99 -22.98 -30.81
CA VAL A 561 -13.76 -23.20 -29.60
C VAL A 561 -15.23 -23.40 -29.92
N VAL A 562 -15.77 -22.63 -30.86
CA VAL A 562 -17.15 -22.81 -31.36
C VAL A 562 -17.34 -24.22 -31.93
N LEU A 563 -16.37 -24.72 -32.71
CA LEU A 563 -16.40 -26.09 -33.22
C LEU A 563 -16.33 -27.13 -32.09
N ALA A 564 -15.44 -26.95 -31.11
CA ALA A 564 -15.36 -27.84 -29.95
C ALA A 564 -16.66 -27.84 -29.12
N MET A 565 -17.35 -26.70 -29.02
CA MET A 565 -18.65 -26.59 -28.35
C MET A 565 -19.79 -27.27 -29.13
N GLN A 566 -19.73 -27.24 -30.48
CA GLN A 566 -20.69 -27.93 -31.35
C GLN A 566 -20.48 -29.45 -31.38
N GLU A 567 -19.22 -29.90 -31.31
CA GLU A 567 -18.85 -31.33 -31.30
C GLU A 567 -18.98 -31.97 -29.91
N ALA A 568 -19.06 -31.18 -28.85
CA ALA A 568 -19.23 -31.69 -27.50
C ALA A 568 -20.58 -32.43 -27.34
N PRO A 569 -20.59 -33.66 -26.77
CA PRO A 569 -21.80 -34.47 -26.62
C PRO A 569 -22.68 -34.00 -25.45
N LEU A 570 -22.94 -32.69 -25.35
CA LEU A 570 -23.64 -32.05 -24.24
C LEU A 570 -25.04 -31.64 -24.69
N LYS A 571 -26.08 -32.26 -24.11
CA LYS A 571 -27.44 -31.75 -24.26
C LYS A 571 -27.57 -30.45 -23.45
N THR A 572 -28.22 -29.43 -24.04
CA THR A 572 -28.44 -28.11 -23.40
C THR A 572 -29.07 -28.24 -22.02
N HIS A 573 -30.05 -29.14 -21.85
CA HIS A 573 -30.70 -29.36 -20.57
C HIS A 573 -29.76 -29.93 -19.48
N ASP A 574 -28.90 -30.89 -19.84
CA ASP A 574 -27.95 -31.52 -18.90
C ASP A 574 -26.83 -30.56 -18.51
N LEU A 575 -26.46 -29.64 -19.41
CA LEU A 575 -25.50 -28.58 -19.14
C LEU A 575 -26.07 -27.54 -18.16
N LEU A 576 -27.31 -27.09 -18.36
CA LEU A 576 -27.94 -26.10 -17.47
C LEU A 576 -28.16 -26.65 -16.05
N SER A 577 -28.52 -27.92 -15.91
CA SER A 577 -28.64 -28.57 -14.59
C SER A 577 -27.28 -28.68 -13.92
N LEU A 578 -26.24 -29.04 -14.68
CA LEU A 578 -24.88 -29.09 -14.18
C LEU A 578 -24.34 -27.72 -13.73
N LEU A 579 -24.55 -26.68 -14.54
CA LEU A 579 -24.16 -25.32 -14.17
C LEU A 579 -24.84 -24.85 -12.89
N ASN A 580 -26.09 -25.26 -12.65
CA ASN A 580 -26.77 -24.97 -11.39
C ASN A 580 -26.13 -25.73 -10.21
N ASP A 581 -25.70 -26.97 -10.41
CA ASP A 581 -24.99 -27.76 -9.38
C ASP A 581 -23.59 -27.22 -9.05
N MET A 582 -22.95 -26.52 -10.00
CA MET A 582 -21.62 -25.94 -9.81
C MET A 582 -21.64 -24.61 -9.06
N LEU A 583 -22.78 -23.88 -9.03
CA LEU A 583 -22.92 -22.58 -8.37
C LEU A 583 -22.40 -22.52 -6.91
N PRO A 584 -22.66 -23.52 -6.04
CA PRO A 584 -22.15 -23.51 -4.66
C PRO A 584 -20.61 -23.56 -4.56
N LEU A 585 -19.91 -24.03 -5.59
CA LEU A 585 -18.44 -24.13 -5.60
C LEU A 585 -17.76 -22.75 -5.76
N PHE A 586 -18.48 -21.76 -6.28
CA PHE A 586 -17.99 -20.38 -6.44
C PHE A 586 -18.16 -19.54 -5.16
N VAL A 587 -18.78 -20.09 -4.12
CA VAL A 587 -18.87 -19.43 -2.81
C VAL A 587 -17.54 -19.61 -2.07
N LEU A 588 -16.67 -18.59 -2.15
CA LEU A 588 -15.44 -18.52 -1.37
C LEU A 588 -15.70 -18.71 0.14
N LYS A 589 -14.98 -19.61 0.81
CA LYS A 589 -15.11 -19.80 2.26
C LYS A 589 -14.27 -18.79 3.02
N LEU A 590 -14.80 -17.58 3.17
CA LEU A 590 -14.17 -16.52 3.96
C LEU A 590 -14.33 -16.79 5.46
N ARG A 591 -13.21 -16.75 6.21
CA ARG A 591 -13.24 -16.84 7.67
C ARG A 591 -13.58 -15.47 8.24
N SER A 592 -14.62 -15.41 9.07
CA SER A 592 -15.08 -14.17 9.72
C SER A 592 -14.35 -13.88 11.04
N SER A 593 -13.50 -14.80 11.51
CA SER A 593 -12.74 -14.63 12.74
C SER A 593 -11.60 -13.64 12.55
N VAL A 594 -11.47 -12.73 13.53
CA VAL A 594 -10.33 -11.83 13.75
C VAL A 594 -9.06 -12.68 13.80
N VAL A 595 -8.25 -12.58 12.75
CA VAL A 595 -6.95 -13.25 12.55
C VAL A 595 -7.06 -14.79 12.52
N PRO A 596 -6.75 -15.49 11.40
CA PRO A 596 -6.26 -16.85 11.58
C PRO A 596 -5.03 -16.74 12.49
N GLN A 597 -5.02 -17.42 13.64
CA GLN A 597 -3.85 -17.58 14.51
C GLN A 597 -2.70 -18.34 13.80
N GLY A 598 -2.53 -18.13 12.50
CA GLY A 598 -1.50 -18.68 11.65
C GLY A 598 -0.34 -17.70 11.54
N VAL A 599 0.75 -18.23 11.02
CA VAL A 599 2.10 -17.61 10.98
C VAL A 599 2.20 -16.51 9.92
N THR A 600 1.24 -16.45 9.01
CA THR A 600 1.30 -15.63 7.79
C THR A 600 0.55 -14.32 7.91
N GLY A 601 -0.04 -14.09 9.10
CA GLY A 601 -0.68 -12.85 9.46
C GLY A 601 -1.92 -12.57 8.63
N PHE A 602 -2.44 -11.35 8.77
CA PHE A 602 -3.62 -10.93 8.04
C PHE A 602 -3.32 -10.70 6.54
N ALA A 603 -2.13 -10.17 6.21
CA ALA A 603 -1.75 -9.85 4.83
C ALA A 603 -1.61 -11.10 3.94
N GLY A 604 -0.96 -12.16 4.42
CA GLY A 604 -0.83 -13.42 3.67
C GLY A 604 -2.18 -14.11 3.43
N TYR A 605 -3.06 -14.06 4.42
CA TYR A 605 -4.42 -14.57 4.26
C TYR A 605 -5.22 -13.77 3.22
N VAL A 606 -5.18 -12.43 3.28
CA VAL A 606 -5.87 -11.55 2.32
C VAL A 606 -5.36 -11.77 0.89
N ALA A 607 -4.05 -11.90 0.70
CA ALA A 607 -3.45 -12.19 -0.61
C ALA A 607 -3.93 -13.55 -1.17
N GLY A 608 -3.84 -14.61 -0.36
CA GLY A 608 -4.33 -15.93 -0.78
C GLY A 608 -5.84 -15.96 -1.09
N GLN A 609 -6.65 -15.18 -0.39
CA GLN A 609 -8.09 -15.04 -0.71
C GLN A 609 -8.32 -14.24 -1.99
N ARG A 610 -7.51 -13.22 -2.25
CA ARG A 610 -7.58 -12.44 -3.49
C ARG A 610 -7.35 -13.32 -4.70
N ASP A 611 -6.29 -14.11 -4.69
CA ASP A 611 -5.93 -14.85 -5.89
C ASP A 611 -6.83 -16.05 -6.13
N MET A 612 -7.33 -16.65 -5.05
CA MET A 612 -8.46 -17.57 -5.12
C MET A 612 -9.67 -16.89 -5.77
N ALA A 613 -9.99 -15.65 -5.37
CA ALA A 613 -11.09 -14.89 -5.95
C ALA A 613 -10.85 -14.58 -7.44
N ILE A 614 -9.62 -14.22 -7.85
CA ILE A 614 -9.25 -14.00 -9.27
C ILE A 614 -9.45 -15.29 -10.08
N ASN A 615 -8.97 -16.44 -9.60
CA ASN A 615 -9.17 -17.73 -10.27
C ASN A 615 -10.66 -18.08 -10.39
N THR A 616 -11.45 -17.83 -9.34
CA THR A 616 -12.91 -18.01 -9.41
C THR A 616 -13.57 -17.03 -10.37
N GLN A 617 -13.08 -15.79 -10.47
CA GLN A 617 -13.62 -14.79 -11.37
C GLN A 617 -13.36 -15.17 -12.84
N GLN A 618 -12.13 -15.58 -13.17
CA GLN A 618 -11.77 -16.03 -14.52
C GLN A 618 -12.61 -17.23 -14.96
N THR A 619 -12.74 -18.25 -14.09
CA THR A 619 -13.57 -19.42 -14.38
C THR A 619 -15.06 -19.08 -14.52
N LEU A 620 -15.57 -18.13 -13.71
CA LEU A 620 -16.95 -17.63 -13.84
C LEU A 620 -17.18 -16.93 -15.17
N VAL A 621 -16.27 -16.05 -15.62
CA VAL A 621 -16.40 -15.35 -16.91
C VAL A 621 -16.44 -16.34 -18.07
N GLN A 622 -15.58 -17.36 -18.05
CA GLN A 622 -15.57 -18.41 -19.07
C GLN A 622 -16.87 -19.22 -19.07
N LEU A 623 -17.38 -19.61 -17.90
CA LEU A 623 -18.64 -20.34 -17.78
C LEU A 623 -19.85 -19.50 -18.21
N VAL A 624 -19.83 -18.19 -17.94
CA VAL A 624 -20.87 -17.28 -18.40
C VAL A 624 -20.89 -17.20 -19.92
N ALA A 625 -19.73 -17.10 -20.57
CA ALA A 625 -19.65 -17.11 -22.04
C ALA A 625 -20.19 -18.42 -22.63
N ILE A 626 -19.88 -19.57 -22.01
CA ILE A 626 -20.45 -20.87 -22.39
C ILE A 626 -21.97 -20.88 -22.23
N LEU A 627 -22.47 -20.44 -21.08
CA LEU A 627 -23.90 -20.39 -20.78
C LEU A 627 -24.65 -19.51 -21.78
N GLN A 628 -24.11 -18.34 -22.12
CA GLN A 628 -24.70 -17.42 -23.09
C GLN A 628 -24.76 -18.06 -24.48
N TYR A 629 -23.67 -18.69 -24.94
CA TYR A 629 -23.63 -19.38 -26.23
C TYR A 629 -24.72 -20.46 -26.34
N TYR A 630 -24.80 -21.38 -25.37
CA TYR A 630 -25.79 -22.46 -25.43
C TYR A 630 -27.22 -21.97 -25.22
N ALA A 631 -27.45 -20.98 -24.36
CA ALA A 631 -28.78 -20.43 -24.13
C ALA A 631 -29.32 -19.71 -25.38
N CYS A 632 -28.50 -18.95 -26.10
CA CYS A 632 -28.91 -18.25 -27.33
C CYS A 632 -29.20 -19.20 -28.51
N HIS A 633 -28.64 -20.42 -28.50
CA HIS A 633 -28.86 -21.43 -29.54
C HIS A 633 -29.89 -22.51 -29.15
N ALA A 634 -30.51 -22.40 -27.98
CA ALA A 634 -31.46 -23.38 -27.46
C ALA A 634 -32.93 -23.04 -27.75
N THR A 635 -33.84 -23.94 -27.36
CA THR A 635 -35.29 -23.72 -27.45
C THR A 635 -35.76 -22.64 -26.47
N GLU A 636 -36.90 -21.98 -26.73
CA GLU A 636 -37.43 -20.89 -25.88
C GLU A 636 -37.50 -21.24 -24.39
N ALA A 637 -37.86 -22.48 -24.04
CA ALA A 637 -37.93 -22.93 -22.64
C ALA A 637 -36.55 -22.97 -21.94
N ASP A 638 -35.50 -23.30 -22.69
CA ASP A 638 -34.12 -23.33 -22.19
C ASP A 638 -33.53 -21.92 -22.10
N VAL A 639 -33.98 -20.96 -22.92
CA VAL A 639 -33.59 -19.54 -22.83
C VAL A 639 -33.98 -18.95 -21.48
N PHE A 640 -35.23 -19.16 -21.02
CA PHE A 640 -35.69 -18.66 -19.72
C PHE A 640 -34.93 -19.28 -18.54
N ARG A 641 -34.63 -20.59 -18.62
CA ARG A 641 -33.81 -21.27 -17.62
C ARG A 641 -32.37 -20.75 -17.62
N GLY A 642 -31.81 -20.53 -18.80
CA GLY A 642 -30.52 -19.88 -19.00
C GLY A 642 -30.48 -18.48 -18.41
N ALA A 643 -31.50 -17.66 -18.62
CA ALA A 643 -31.58 -16.28 -18.12
C ALA A 643 -31.63 -16.23 -16.60
N HIS A 644 -32.40 -17.13 -15.97
CA HIS A 644 -32.42 -17.25 -14.52
C HIS A 644 -31.07 -17.71 -13.95
N LEU A 645 -30.38 -18.62 -14.62
CA LEU A 645 -29.03 -19.04 -14.22
C LEU A 645 -28.01 -17.91 -14.43
N PHE A 646 -28.08 -17.19 -15.56
CA PHE A 646 -27.23 -16.04 -15.86
C PHE A 646 -27.29 -14.99 -14.74
N VAL A 647 -28.49 -14.68 -14.24
CA VAL A 647 -28.67 -13.80 -13.07
C VAL A 647 -27.93 -14.30 -11.83
N LYS A 648 -27.98 -15.61 -11.53
CA LYS A 648 -27.24 -16.19 -10.40
C LYS A 648 -25.72 -16.13 -10.60
N TYR A 649 -25.25 -16.39 -11.82
CA TYR A 649 -23.84 -16.30 -12.17
C TYR A 649 -23.32 -14.85 -12.09
N LEU A 650 -24.12 -13.87 -12.50
CA LEU A 650 -23.81 -12.44 -12.33
C LEU A 650 -23.74 -12.04 -10.86
N GLU A 651 -24.62 -12.59 -10.02
CA GLU A 651 -24.53 -12.36 -8.58
C GLU A 651 -23.25 -12.99 -7.99
N ALA A 652 -22.89 -14.21 -8.40
CA ALA A 652 -21.62 -14.82 -8.01
C ALA A 652 -20.41 -14.00 -8.47
N TYR A 653 -20.42 -13.50 -9.72
CA TYR A 653 -19.38 -12.62 -10.27
C TYR A 653 -19.29 -11.29 -9.51
N LYS A 654 -20.43 -10.70 -9.16
CA LYS A 654 -20.49 -9.48 -8.34
C LYS A 654 -19.78 -9.69 -7.00
N ARG A 655 -20.07 -10.82 -6.34
CA ARG A 655 -19.48 -11.18 -5.04
C ARG A 655 -17.97 -11.38 -5.16
N THR A 656 -17.50 -12.16 -6.12
CA THR A 656 -16.06 -12.43 -6.29
C THR A 656 -15.29 -11.17 -6.68
N THR A 657 -15.83 -10.34 -7.57
CA THR A 657 -15.21 -9.05 -7.95
C THR A 657 -15.01 -8.14 -6.75
N LEU A 658 -16.01 -8.05 -5.85
CA LEU A 658 -15.89 -7.28 -4.62
C LEU A 658 -14.82 -7.82 -3.68
N VAL A 659 -14.67 -9.15 -3.59
CA VAL A 659 -13.57 -9.76 -2.80
C VAL A 659 -12.22 -9.42 -3.41
N VAL A 660 -12.06 -9.55 -4.72
CA VAL A 660 -10.80 -9.21 -5.41
C VAL A 660 -10.43 -7.76 -5.09
N GLU A 661 -11.35 -6.83 -5.32
CA GLU A 661 -11.07 -5.40 -5.21
C GLU A 661 -10.90 -4.96 -3.74
N ALA A 662 -11.56 -5.63 -2.79
CA ALA A 662 -11.39 -5.34 -1.36
C ALA A 662 -10.06 -5.88 -0.85
N CYS A 663 -9.65 -7.06 -1.31
CA CYS A 663 -8.34 -7.59 -0.97
C CYS A 663 -7.22 -6.79 -1.64
N THR A 664 -7.38 -6.31 -2.89
CA THR A 664 -6.39 -5.42 -3.53
C THR A 664 -6.23 -4.12 -2.78
N SER A 665 -7.33 -3.48 -2.35
CA SER A 665 -7.25 -2.24 -1.56
C SER A 665 -6.55 -2.50 -0.24
N MET A 666 -6.96 -3.51 0.54
CA MET A 666 -6.33 -3.84 1.83
C MET A 666 -4.83 -4.12 1.75
N LEU A 667 -4.36 -4.70 0.63
CA LEU A 667 -2.93 -4.95 0.40
C LEU A 667 -2.14 -3.69 0.04
N GLN A 668 -2.80 -2.61 -0.38
CA GLN A 668 -2.19 -1.33 -0.70
C GLN A 668 -2.32 -0.31 0.44
N THR A 669 -3.42 -0.38 1.21
CA THR A 669 -3.66 0.44 2.38
C THR A 669 -2.69 0.06 3.50
N THR A 670 -2.00 1.03 4.10
CA THR A 670 -1.13 0.77 5.27
C THR A 670 -1.91 0.45 6.55
N GLY A 671 -3.23 0.70 6.56
CA GLY A 671 -4.14 0.38 7.65
C GLY A 671 -4.98 -0.86 7.34
N THR A 672 -4.60 -2.01 7.89
CA THR A 672 -5.36 -3.26 7.76
C THR A 672 -6.46 -3.34 8.80
N ASP A 673 -7.60 -2.71 8.54
CA ASP A 673 -8.77 -2.89 9.39
C ASP A 673 -9.39 -4.27 9.18
N GLN A 674 -9.03 -5.20 10.07
CA GLN A 674 -9.58 -6.57 10.15
C GLN A 674 -11.12 -6.58 10.21
N THR A 675 -11.73 -5.49 10.67
CA THR A 675 -13.18 -5.31 10.75
C THR A 675 -13.85 -5.26 9.39
N VAL A 676 -13.17 -4.69 8.37
CA VAL A 676 -13.69 -4.60 7.01
C VAL A 676 -13.71 -5.98 6.36
N PHE A 677 -12.64 -6.76 6.57
CA PHE A 677 -12.57 -8.13 6.08
C PHE A 677 -13.54 -9.07 6.81
N ALA A 678 -13.69 -8.92 8.13
CA ALA A 678 -14.69 -9.67 8.89
C ALA A 678 -16.11 -9.37 8.38
N GLY A 679 -16.42 -8.10 8.09
CA GLY A 679 -17.66 -7.70 7.44
C GLY A 679 -17.82 -8.35 6.07
N LEU A 680 -16.76 -8.40 5.25
CA LEU A 680 -16.79 -9.00 3.91
C LEU A 680 -17.04 -10.51 3.99
N ALA A 681 -16.46 -11.19 4.97
CA ALA A 681 -16.73 -12.59 5.26
C ALA A 681 -18.19 -12.84 5.70
N GLU A 682 -18.76 -11.95 6.51
CA GLU A 682 -20.17 -12.02 6.94
C GLU A 682 -21.16 -11.74 5.79
N ALA A 683 -20.87 -10.75 4.95
CA ALA A 683 -21.68 -10.42 3.78
C ALA A 683 -21.66 -11.56 2.75
N HIS A 684 -20.50 -12.20 2.56
CA HIS A 684 -20.38 -13.33 1.65
C HIS A 684 -21.10 -14.59 2.12
N LYS A 685 -21.26 -14.75 3.45
CA LYS A 685 -22.12 -15.78 4.06
C LYS A 685 -23.62 -15.43 4.00
N GLY A 686 -23.98 -14.24 3.51
CA GLY A 686 -25.36 -13.76 3.41
C GLY A 686 -25.95 -13.28 4.73
N VAL A 687 -25.13 -13.06 5.77
CA VAL A 687 -25.59 -12.60 7.10
C VAL A 687 -25.88 -11.09 7.08
N VAL A 688 -25.11 -10.34 6.29
CA VAL A 688 -25.24 -8.88 6.13
C VAL A 688 -25.54 -8.57 4.66
N PRO A 689 -26.52 -7.70 4.35
CA PRO A 689 -26.75 -7.30 2.96
C PRO A 689 -25.52 -6.58 2.39
N TYR A 690 -25.18 -6.87 1.13
CA TYR A 690 -24.00 -6.32 0.45
C TYR A 690 -23.93 -4.80 0.44
N ARG A 691 -25.08 -4.13 0.48
CA ARG A 691 -25.17 -2.68 0.57
C ARG A 691 -24.50 -2.14 1.84
N ASP A 692 -24.85 -2.68 3.00
CA ASP A 692 -24.34 -2.24 4.29
C ASP A 692 -22.83 -2.49 4.42
N LEU A 693 -22.33 -3.54 3.77
CA LEU A 693 -20.89 -3.81 3.64
C LEU A 693 -20.19 -2.68 2.85
N LEU A 694 -20.68 -2.38 1.65
CA LEU A 694 -20.08 -1.34 0.80
C LEU A 694 -20.08 0.01 1.50
N GLU A 695 -21.13 0.33 2.23
CA GLU A 695 -21.19 1.55 3.06
C GLU A 695 -20.11 1.55 4.14
N ARG A 696 -19.87 0.43 4.84
CA ARG A 696 -18.77 0.32 5.84
C ARG A 696 -17.39 0.44 5.19
N ILE A 697 -17.16 -0.22 4.05
CA ILE A 697 -15.89 -0.15 3.29
C ILE A 697 -15.63 1.28 2.85
N LEU A 698 -16.60 1.94 2.23
CA LEU A 698 -16.46 3.31 1.72
C LEU A 698 -16.21 4.32 2.84
N VAL A 699 -16.88 4.17 4.00
CA VAL A 699 -16.61 5.02 5.17
C VAL A 699 -15.16 4.86 5.64
N PHE A 700 -14.66 3.62 5.69
CA PHE A 700 -13.27 3.35 6.04
C PHE A 700 -12.30 4.01 5.04
N LEU A 701 -12.48 3.79 3.74
CA LEU A 701 -11.59 4.33 2.70
C LEU A 701 -11.55 5.86 2.70
N VAL A 702 -12.70 6.52 2.88
CA VAL A 702 -12.78 7.97 2.99
C VAL A 702 -12.10 8.46 4.27
N SER A 703 -12.24 7.75 5.39
CA SER A 703 -11.55 8.10 6.64
C SER A 703 -10.03 7.94 6.57
N SER A 704 -9.55 6.96 5.80
CA SER A 704 -8.13 6.71 5.53
C SER A 704 -7.54 7.64 4.45
N ASN A 705 -8.32 8.59 3.94
CA ASN A 705 -7.93 9.54 2.88
C ASN A 705 -7.55 8.86 1.54
N GLU A 706 -8.13 7.69 1.26
CA GLU A 706 -7.87 6.92 0.03
C GLU A 706 -8.93 7.18 -1.05
N GLY A 707 -8.75 8.27 -1.78
CA GLY A 707 -9.70 8.73 -2.80
C GLY A 707 -9.90 7.74 -3.95
N GLN A 708 -8.83 7.10 -4.45
CA GLN A 708 -8.89 6.24 -5.64
C GLN A 708 -9.82 5.03 -5.40
N TRP A 709 -9.58 4.31 -4.30
CA TRP A 709 -10.40 3.16 -3.92
C TRP A 709 -11.83 3.58 -3.56
N ALA A 710 -12.02 4.72 -2.89
CA ALA A 710 -13.37 5.21 -2.60
C ALA A 710 -14.21 5.43 -3.88
N VAL A 711 -13.59 5.91 -4.97
CA VAL A 711 -14.26 6.06 -6.27
C VAL A 711 -14.59 4.70 -6.89
N THR A 712 -13.63 3.78 -6.96
CA THR A 712 -13.86 2.45 -7.56
C THR A 712 -14.95 1.67 -6.82
N PHE A 713 -14.97 1.75 -5.48
CA PHE A 713 -16.01 1.10 -4.68
C PHE A 713 -17.37 1.77 -4.80
N SER A 714 -17.40 3.08 -5.08
CA SER A 714 -18.66 3.78 -5.29
C SER A 714 -19.36 3.35 -6.58
N ASP A 715 -18.60 3.00 -7.62
CA ASP A 715 -19.15 2.47 -8.88
C ASP A 715 -19.87 1.12 -8.67
N TYR A 716 -19.47 0.34 -7.66
CA TYR A 716 -20.10 -0.94 -7.32
C TYR A 716 -21.38 -0.82 -6.48
N ALA A 717 -21.65 0.36 -5.92
CA ALA A 717 -22.72 0.51 -4.96
C ALA A 717 -24.12 0.71 -5.58
N GLY A 718 -24.22 0.75 -6.91
CA GLY A 718 -25.46 1.05 -7.63
C GLY A 718 -26.04 2.42 -7.26
N ALA A 719 -27.35 2.64 -7.49
CA ALA A 719 -28.04 3.90 -7.17
C ALA A 719 -28.25 4.18 -5.66
N SER A 720 -27.40 3.64 -4.77
CA SER A 720 -27.46 3.99 -3.34
C SER A 720 -27.02 5.43 -3.13
N ALA A 721 -27.93 6.25 -2.60
CA ALA A 721 -27.68 7.67 -2.40
C ALA A 721 -26.52 7.95 -1.43
N PHE A 722 -26.37 7.12 -0.38
CA PHE A 722 -25.28 7.26 0.59
C PHE A 722 -23.93 6.81 0.04
N CYS A 723 -23.87 5.72 -0.74
CA CYS A 723 -22.63 5.31 -1.38
C CYS A 723 -22.18 6.29 -2.45
N GLY A 724 -23.13 6.87 -3.21
CA GLY A 724 -22.84 7.94 -4.16
C GLY A 724 -22.27 9.19 -3.47
N TYR A 725 -22.75 9.51 -2.26
CA TYR A 725 -22.21 10.60 -1.45
C TYR A 725 -20.76 10.33 -1.03
N LEU A 726 -20.45 9.11 -0.58
CA LEU A 726 -19.09 8.71 -0.22
C LEU A 726 -18.16 8.68 -1.45
N GLY A 727 -18.67 8.24 -2.61
CA GLY A 727 -17.94 8.31 -3.89
C GLY A 727 -17.61 9.74 -4.30
N ALA A 728 -18.55 10.67 -4.14
CA ALA A 728 -18.30 12.09 -4.39
C ALA A 728 -17.29 12.69 -3.40
N ARG A 729 -17.27 12.24 -2.14
CA ARG A 729 -16.16 12.56 -1.22
C ARG A 729 -14.83 11.98 -1.71
N GLY A 730 -14.81 10.74 -2.21
CA GLY A 730 -13.63 10.14 -2.84
C GLY A 730 -13.08 10.97 -4.01
N LYS A 731 -13.96 11.46 -4.90
CA LYS A 731 -13.57 12.37 -6.00
C LYS A 731 -13.03 13.72 -5.50
N LEU A 732 -13.58 14.25 -4.40
CA LEU A 732 -13.03 15.42 -3.73
C LEU A 732 -11.62 15.19 -3.17
N LEU A 733 -11.30 13.97 -2.72
CA LEU A 733 -9.94 13.61 -2.29
C LEU A 733 -8.94 13.56 -3.46
N LEU A 734 -9.43 13.35 -4.68
CA LEU A 734 -8.65 13.31 -5.93
C LEU A 734 -8.59 14.68 -6.64
N ASP A 735 -9.01 15.75 -5.97
CA ASP A 735 -9.10 17.11 -6.51
C ASP A 735 -10.02 17.26 -7.76
N GLN A 736 -10.90 16.29 -8.00
CA GLN A 736 -11.90 16.32 -9.09
C GLN A 736 -13.19 17.03 -8.65
N ALA A 737 -13.07 18.33 -8.33
CA ALA A 737 -14.13 19.10 -7.69
C ALA A 737 -15.43 19.23 -8.53
N GLU A 738 -15.33 19.36 -9.86
CA GLU A 738 -16.50 19.56 -10.74
C GLU A 738 -17.38 18.31 -10.83
N ASP A 739 -16.76 17.14 -10.97
CA ASP A 739 -17.50 15.89 -11.07
C ASP A 739 -18.08 15.47 -9.73
N ALA A 740 -17.37 15.74 -8.63
CA ALA A 740 -17.93 15.61 -7.29
C ALA A 740 -19.17 16.51 -7.13
N ALA A 741 -19.11 17.78 -7.59
CA ALA A 741 -20.23 18.71 -7.49
C ALA A 741 -21.47 18.23 -8.28
N LYS A 742 -21.29 17.69 -9.50
CA LYS A 742 -22.40 17.12 -10.29
C LYS A 742 -23.09 15.96 -9.54
N ILE A 743 -22.31 15.10 -8.89
CA ILE A 743 -22.83 13.97 -8.13
C ILE A 743 -23.54 14.46 -6.86
N PHE A 744 -22.95 15.38 -6.09
CA PHE A 744 -23.58 15.95 -4.89
C PHE A 744 -24.90 16.64 -5.18
N ALA A 745 -25.00 17.38 -6.28
CA ALA A 745 -26.24 18.05 -6.71
C ALA A 745 -27.34 17.02 -7.05
N ARG A 746 -26.99 15.92 -7.75
CA ARG A 746 -27.93 14.84 -8.08
C ARG A 746 -28.47 14.12 -6.84
N LEU A 747 -27.64 13.98 -5.80
CA LEU A 747 -27.93 13.17 -4.63
C LEU A 747 -28.70 13.90 -3.51
N GLY A 748 -28.92 15.22 -3.63
CA GLY A 748 -29.48 16.01 -2.54
C GLY A 748 -30.86 15.57 -2.06
N TYR A 749 -31.80 15.33 -2.97
CA TYR A 749 -33.14 14.88 -2.59
C TYR A 749 -33.17 13.42 -2.07
N PRO A 750 -32.55 12.43 -2.76
CA PRO A 750 -32.52 11.04 -2.29
C PRO A 750 -31.89 10.84 -0.90
N LEU A 751 -30.87 11.62 -0.56
CA LEU A 751 -30.20 11.53 0.75
C LEU A 751 -31.04 12.07 1.90
N VAL A 752 -31.77 13.16 1.66
CA VAL A 752 -32.65 13.79 2.68
C VAL A 752 -33.89 12.94 2.92
N ALA A 753 -34.42 12.29 1.87
CA ALA A 753 -35.57 11.39 1.98
C ALA A 753 -35.23 10.00 2.55
N GLY A 754 -33.95 9.59 2.52
CA GLY A 754 -33.51 8.25 2.94
C GLY A 754 -33.30 8.07 4.44
N SER A 755 -33.42 6.84 4.95
CA SER A 755 -33.09 6.47 6.34
C SER A 755 -31.57 6.54 6.62
N PRO A 756 -31.15 6.78 7.88
CA PRO A 756 -29.72 6.82 8.24
C PRO A 756 -29.10 5.45 8.17
N ALA A 757 -28.04 5.34 7.37
CA ALA A 757 -27.21 4.16 7.35
C ALA A 757 -26.47 4.04 8.70
N ALA A 758 -26.39 2.83 9.26
CA ALA A 758 -25.69 2.59 10.52
C ALA A 758 -24.20 3.00 10.47
N ALA A 759 -23.61 2.95 9.27
CA ALA A 759 -22.23 3.36 9.00
C ALA A 759 -22.00 4.88 9.07
N GLU A 760 -23.05 5.72 8.99
CA GLU A 760 -22.95 7.19 9.11
C GLU A 760 -22.35 7.62 10.46
N THR A 761 -22.53 6.81 11.51
CA THR A 761 -22.02 7.11 12.86
C THR A 761 -20.50 7.09 12.98
N LYS A 762 -19.80 6.44 12.04
CA LYS A 762 -18.34 6.29 12.04
C LYS A 762 -17.61 7.34 11.20
N LEU A 763 -18.32 8.25 10.53
CA LEU A 763 -17.70 9.33 9.76
C LEU A 763 -17.12 10.42 10.69
N SER A 764 -15.90 10.87 10.39
CA SER A 764 -15.23 11.97 11.11
C SER A 764 -16.00 13.29 11.02
N GLU A 765 -16.57 13.57 9.85
CA GLU A 765 -17.51 14.67 9.63
C GLU A 765 -18.90 14.09 9.35
N ARG A 766 -19.79 14.21 10.34
CA ARG A 766 -21.15 13.68 10.29
C ARG A 766 -21.96 14.37 9.20
N LEU A 767 -22.72 13.59 8.43
CA LEU A 767 -23.67 14.09 7.44
C LEU A 767 -24.90 14.66 8.16
N ASP A 768 -25.10 15.98 8.07
CA ASP A 768 -26.31 16.64 8.56
C ASP A 768 -27.39 16.63 7.47
N ARG A 769 -28.41 15.78 7.63
CA ARG A 769 -29.48 15.53 6.61
C ARG A 769 -30.89 15.87 7.08
N ARG A 770 -31.04 16.73 8.09
CA ARG A 770 -32.36 17.08 8.65
C ARG A 770 -33.23 17.85 7.67
N THR A 771 -32.61 18.70 6.85
CA THR A 771 -33.25 19.46 5.78
C THR A 771 -32.34 19.52 4.55
N LEU A 772 -32.91 19.83 3.38
CA LEU A 772 -32.13 20.06 2.15
C LEU A 772 -31.13 21.22 2.32
N VAL A 773 -31.48 22.21 3.16
CA VAL A 773 -30.61 23.34 3.51
C VAL A 773 -29.37 22.87 4.27
N ASP A 774 -29.55 22.00 5.28
CA ASP A 774 -28.43 21.47 6.06
C ASP A 774 -27.49 20.63 5.20
N TYR A 775 -28.03 19.87 4.23
CA TYR A 775 -27.24 19.08 3.29
C TYR A 775 -26.35 19.95 2.41
N HIS A 776 -26.91 20.98 1.76
CA HIS A 776 -26.12 21.89 0.90
C HIS A 776 -25.11 22.71 1.73
N LEU A 777 -25.46 23.11 2.95
CA LEU A 777 -24.54 23.77 3.87
C LEU A 777 -23.36 22.86 4.26
N HIS A 778 -23.64 21.58 4.52
CA HIS A 778 -22.60 20.57 4.79
C HIS A 778 -21.65 20.42 3.60
N ILE A 779 -22.18 20.29 2.38
CA ILE A 779 -21.35 20.20 1.18
C ILE A 779 -20.50 21.46 0.99
N ALA A 780 -21.07 22.65 1.19
CA ALA A 780 -20.31 23.90 1.09
C ALA A 780 -19.12 23.92 2.07
N ARG A 781 -19.30 23.39 3.29
CA ARG A 781 -18.20 23.24 4.26
C ARG A 781 -17.12 22.26 3.77
N LEU A 782 -17.51 21.12 3.18
CA LEU A 782 -16.56 20.15 2.62
C LEU A 782 -15.69 20.77 1.51
N PHE A 783 -16.31 21.49 0.57
CA PHE A 783 -15.56 22.19 -0.48
C PHE A 783 -14.68 23.31 0.08
N SER A 784 -15.14 24.02 1.12
CA SER A 784 -14.35 25.07 1.78
C SER A 784 -13.10 24.53 2.50
N ALA A 785 -13.19 23.32 3.06
CA ALA A 785 -12.06 22.64 3.72
C ALA A 785 -10.95 22.23 2.74
N ARG A 786 -11.28 22.04 1.46
CA ARG A 786 -10.35 21.70 0.37
C ARG A 786 -9.97 22.91 -0.50
N HIS A 787 -10.30 24.14 -0.07
CA HIS A 787 -10.03 25.39 -0.79
C HIS A 787 -10.74 25.54 -2.15
N CYS A 788 -11.77 24.74 -2.43
CA CYS A 788 -12.55 24.81 -3.68
C CYS A 788 -13.74 25.78 -3.54
N TYR A 789 -13.47 27.08 -3.39
CA TYR A 789 -14.47 28.07 -2.98
C TYR A 789 -15.55 28.37 -4.03
N ALA A 790 -15.25 28.27 -5.32
CA ALA A 790 -16.24 28.50 -6.39
C ALA A 790 -17.41 27.49 -6.32
N GLN A 791 -17.12 26.21 -6.09
CA GLN A 791 -18.15 25.19 -5.92
C GLN A 791 -18.88 25.34 -4.57
N ALA A 792 -18.17 25.76 -3.51
CA ALA A 792 -18.79 26.06 -2.23
C ALA A 792 -19.87 27.16 -2.34
N LEU A 793 -19.60 28.22 -3.11
CA LEU A 793 -20.56 29.31 -3.37
C LEU A 793 -21.79 28.85 -4.12
N ARG A 794 -21.61 27.99 -5.14
CA ARG A 794 -22.72 27.36 -5.85
C ARG A 794 -23.63 26.58 -4.91
N PHE A 795 -23.07 25.76 -4.00
CA PHE A 795 -23.90 25.03 -3.04
C PHE A 795 -24.53 25.94 -1.98
N CYS A 796 -23.89 27.05 -1.62
CA CYS A 796 -24.50 28.07 -0.77
C CYS A 796 -25.70 28.75 -1.44
N SER A 797 -25.63 29.07 -2.75
CA SER A 797 -26.77 29.65 -3.47
C SER A 797 -27.90 28.63 -3.68
N GLU A 798 -27.57 27.35 -3.92
CA GLU A 798 -28.56 26.26 -3.92
C GLU A 798 -29.24 26.11 -2.54
N ALA A 799 -28.50 26.28 -1.44
CA ALA A 799 -29.05 26.28 -0.09
C ALA A 799 -30.01 27.47 0.17
N GLU A 800 -29.69 28.67 -0.34
CA GLU A 800 -30.59 29.84 -0.28
C GLU A 800 -31.89 29.61 -1.07
N LEU A 801 -31.82 28.96 -2.23
CA LEU A 801 -33.00 28.59 -2.99
C LEU A 801 -33.87 27.59 -2.23
N ALA A 802 -33.25 26.61 -1.55
CA ALA A 802 -33.96 25.67 -0.69
C ALA A 802 -34.61 26.36 0.53
N LEU A 803 -33.95 27.37 1.13
CA LEU A 803 -34.49 28.16 2.23
C LEU A 803 -35.75 28.96 1.86
N ARG A 804 -35.90 29.38 0.60
CA ARG A 804 -37.13 30.06 0.13
C ARG A 804 -38.37 29.17 0.22
N LEU A 805 -38.18 27.85 0.17
CA LEU A 805 -39.26 26.87 0.27
C LEU A 805 -39.65 26.58 1.73
N ALA A 806 -38.72 26.74 2.68
CA ALA A 806 -38.94 26.52 4.11
C ALA A 806 -38.12 27.52 4.95
N PRO A 807 -38.70 28.66 5.37
CA PRO A 807 -37.96 29.71 6.05
C PRO A 807 -37.60 29.31 7.50
N ASN A 808 -36.32 29.39 7.83
CA ASN A 808 -35.80 29.23 9.18
C ASN A 808 -34.64 30.21 9.43
N ASP A 809 -34.83 31.15 10.36
CA ASP A 809 -33.92 32.27 10.60
C ASP A 809 -32.52 31.82 11.06
N ALA A 810 -32.43 30.71 11.81
CA ALA A 810 -31.15 30.19 12.27
C ALA A 810 -30.32 29.60 11.12
N GLN A 811 -30.97 28.87 10.21
CA GLN A 811 -30.33 28.29 9.02
C GLN A 811 -29.97 29.38 8.00
N HIS A 812 -30.81 30.42 7.88
CA HIS A 812 -30.53 31.57 7.01
C HIS A 812 -29.24 32.30 7.42
N LYS A 813 -29.03 32.54 8.72
CA LYS A 813 -27.77 33.11 9.24
C LYS A 813 -26.57 32.18 9.00
N ALA A 814 -26.75 30.88 9.14
CA ALA A 814 -25.68 29.91 8.93
C ALA A 814 -25.24 29.82 7.45
N VAL A 815 -26.20 29.83 6.51
CA VAL A 815 -25.94 29.85 5.06
C VAL A 815 -25.29 31.16 4.66
N ALA A 816 -25.81 32.30 5.11
CA ALA A 816 -25.20 33.61 4.85
C ALA A 816 -23.75 33.67 5.35
N LYS A 817 -23.45 33.09 6.53
CA LYS A 817 -22.10 33.07 7.09
C LYS A 817 -21.14 32.23 6.23
N ALA A 818 -21.58 31.04 5.81
CA ALA A 818 -20.78 30.17 4.97
C ALA A 818 -20.54 30.80 3.59
N LYS A 819 -21.57 31.40 2.97
CA LYS A 819 -21.47 32.10 1.69
C LYS A 819 -20.55 33.32 1.77
N PHE A 820 -20.67 34.09 2.85
CA PHE A 820 -19.78 35.21 3.12
C PHE A 820 -18.32 34.76 3.22
N GLN A 821 -18.03 33.72 4.00
CA GLN A 821 -16.66 33.19 4.14
C GLN A 821 -16.12 32.64 2.81
N ALA A 822 -16.92 31.85 2.08
CA ALA A 822 -16.53 31.30 0.78
C ALA A 822 -16.32 32.39 -0.28
N GLY A 823 -17.15 33.43 -0.28
CA GLY A 823 -17.09 34.59 -1.18
C GLY A 823 -15.83 35.42 -0.98
N LEU A 824 -15.44 35.65 0.29
CA LEU A 824 -14.19 36.32 0.63
C LEU A 824 -12.97 35.56 0.14
N SER A 825 -12.97 34.24 0.27
CA SER A 825 -11.86 33.40 -0.18
C SER A 825 -11.83 33.17 -1.70
N ALA A 826 -12.97 33.29 -2.39
CA ALA A 826 -13.08 33.19 -3.85
C ALA A 826 -12.86 34.54 -4.57
N SER A 827 -12.66 35.63 -3.83
CA SER A 827 -12.60 37.01 -4.36
C SER A 827 -13.87 37.45 -5.12
N GLN A 828 -15.02 36.82 -4.82
CA GLN A 828 -16.33 37.18 -5.36
C GLN A 828 -17.05 38.11 -4.37
N PHE A 829 -16.59 39.36 -4.33
CA PHE A 829 -17.03 40.36 -3.36
C PHE A 829 -18.50 40.77 -3.50
N ASP A 830 -19.07 40.66 -4.70
CA ASP A 830 -20.48 40.99 -4.97
C ASP A 830 -21.43 40.07 -4.18
N GLU A 831 -21.15 38.77 -4.17
CA GLU A 831 -21.94 37.80 -3.41
C GLU A 831 -21.72 37.93 -1.90
N ALA A 832 -20.49 38.24 -1.48
CA ALA A 832 -20.18 38.47 -0.07
C ALA A 832 -20.87 39.74 0.47
N TYR A 833 -20.96 40.82 -0.33
CA TYR A 833 -21.65 42.05 0.05
C TYR A 833 -23.14 41.83 0.29
N LEU A 834 -23.81 41.05 -0.58
CA LEU A 834 -25.23 40.71 -0.43
C LEU A 834 -25.54 39.95 0.86
N CYS A 835 -24.56 39.27 1.46
CA CYS A 835 -24.70 38.54 2.71
C CYS A 835 -24.49 39.40 3.97
N LEU A 836 -23.89 40.60 3.84
CA LEU A 836 -23.59 41.44 4.99
C LEU A 836 -24.84 41.86 5.79
N PRO A 837 -25.95 42.34 5.17
CA PRO A 837 -27.12 42.80 5.92
C PRO A 837 -27.77 41.73 6.79
N THR A 838 -27.65 40.45 6.41
CA THR A 838 -28.26 39.32 7.11
C THR A 838 -27.37 38.81 8.26
N LEU A 839 -26.07 39.08 8.20
CA LEU A 839 -25.08 38.73 9.23
C LEU A 839 -24.92 39.80 10.30
N MET A 840 -25.11 41.07 9.93
CA MET A 840 -25.01 42.20 10.86
C MET A 840 -26.22 42.20 11.80
N THR A 841 -26.09 41.47 12.90
CA THR A 841 -26.88 41.73 14.11
C THR A 841 -26.15 42.82 14.90
N ALA A 842 -26.89 43.68 15.60
CA ALA A 842 -26.46 44.96 16.19
C ALA A 842 -25.22 45.00 17.12
N GLN A 843 -24.41 43.94 17.20
CA GLN A 843 -23.23 43.81 18.05
C GLN A 843 -22.00 43.13 17.37
N GLN A 844 -22.05 42.72 16.10
CA GLN A 844 -20.92 42.02 15.43
C GLN A 844 -20.36 42.79 14.23
N VAL A 845 -19.31 43.59 14.47
CA VAL A 845 -18.55 44.32 13.42
C VAL A 845 -17.50 43.42 12.73
N ASP A 846 -17.21 42.25 13.30
CA ASP A 846 -16.16 41.34 12.83
C ASP A 846 -16.30 40.88 11.36
N PRO A 847 -17.50 40.57 10.82
CA PRO A 847 -17.65 40.21 9.41
C PRO A 847 -17.29 41.38 8.49
N LEU A 848 -17.75 42.59 8.81
CA LEU A 848 -17.47 43.79 8.01
C LEU A 848 -15.97 44.13 8.02
N ARG A 849 -15.31 43.97 9.16
CA ARG A 849 -13.84 44.10 9.27
C ARG A 849 -13.10 43.08 8.41
N GLN A 850 -13.54 41.81 8.39
CA GLN A 850 -12.95 40.76 7.56
C GLN A 850 -13.16 41.05 6.07
N PHE A 851 -14.34 41.52 5.67
CA PHE A 851 -14.65 41.92 4.29
C PHE A 851 -13.75 43.03 3.80
N LEU A 852 -13.68 44.15 4.54
CA LEU A 852 -12.88 45.31 4.14
C LEU A 852 -11.39 44.98 4.09
N THR A 853 -10.89 44.19 5.05
CA THR A 853 -9.49 43.76 5.06
C THR A 853 -9.15 42.94 3.82
N ARG A 854 -9.95 41.91 3.49
CA ARG A 854 -9.72 41.04 2.33
C ARG A 854 -9.92 41.75 1.00
N LEU A 855 -10.89 42.66 0.89
CA LEU A 855 -11.14 43.46 -0.31
C LEU A 855 -9.96 44.41 -0.59
N CYS A 856 -9.41 45.02 0.46
CA CYS A 856 -8.24 45.89 0.33
C CYS A 856 -6.98 45.07 -0.02
N GLU A 857 -6.78 43.91 0.61
CA GLU A 857 -5.66 43.00 0.33
C GLU A 857 -5.70 42.42 -1.09
N SER A 858 -6.88 42.25 -1.69
CA SER A 858 -7.04 41.72 -3.05
C SER A 858 -6.96 42.79 -4.16
N GLU A 859 -6.50 44.00 -3.85
CA GLU A 859 -6.37 45.16 -4.77
C GLU A 859 -7.66 45.59 -5.51
N GLN A 860 -8.84 45.10 -5.10
CA GLN A 860 -10.13 45.45 -5.71
C GLN A 860 -10.82 46.62 -5.01
N ALA A 861 -10.04 47.61 -4.56
CA ALA A 861 -10.55 48.80 -3.86
C ALA A 861 -11.55 49.64 -4.70
N ASN A 862 -11.52 49.52 -6.03
CA ASN A 862 -12.48 50.20 -6.91
C ASN A 862 -13.92 49.70 -6.72
N LYS A 863 -14.12 48.43 -6.34
CA LYS A 863 -15.46 47.88 -6.08
C LYS A 863 -16.05 48.42 -4.78
N LEU A 864 -15.22 48.78 -3.80
CA LEU A 864 -15.66 49.40 -2.54
C LEU A 864 -16.44 50.70 -2.80
N LEU A 865 -16.00 51.49 -3.78
CA LEU A 865 -16.67 52.73 -4.21
C LEU A 865 -18.02 52.49 -4.90
N GLN A 866 -18.27 51.28 -5.43
CA GLN A 866 -19.49 50.95 -6.16
C GLN A 866 -20.61 50.41 -5.25
N TYR A 867 -20.27 49.89 -4.06
CA TYR A 867 -21.26 49.33 -3.15
C TYR A 867 -21.96 50.42 -2.33
N PRO A 868 -23.29 50.43 -2.23
CA PRO A 868 -24.04 51.52 -1.57
C PRO A 868 -24.07 51.49 -0.03
N PHE A 869 -23.36 50.56 0.64
CA PHE A 869 -23.25 50.37 2.12
C PHE A 869 -24.34 51.04 2.98
N ILE A 870 -25.60 50.68 2.72
CA ILE A 870 -26.77 51.39 3.27
C ILE A 870 -26.81 51.17 4.79
N GLY A 871 -26.69 52.25 5.57
CA GLY A 871 -26.71 52.23 7.05
C GLY A 871 -25.40 51.79 7.72
N LEU A 872 -24.33 51.51 6.95
CA LEU A 872 -23.03 51.02 7.45
C LEU A 872 -21.88 52.00 7.17
N LEU A 873 -22.19 53.21 6.68
CA LEU A 873 -21.19 54.18 6.24
C LEU A 873 -20.26 54.65 7.37
N GLU A 874 -20.80 54.86 8.58
CA GLU A 874 -20.03 55.29 9.75
C GLU A 874 -19.10 54.17 10.23
N GLU A 875 -19.59 52.92 10.32
CA GLU A 875 -18.79 51.77 10.75
C GLU A 875 -17.66 51.42 9.76
N VAL A 876 -17.91 51.59 8.45
CA VAL A 876 -16.89 51.41 7.40
C VAL A 876 -15.80 52.48 7.51
N ASP A 877 -16.18 53.74 7.73
CA ASP A 877 -15.22 54.84 7.86
C ASP A 877 -14.35 54.69 9.11
N ASP A 878 -14.95 54.31 10.24
CA ASP A 878 -14.23 54.05 11.50
C ASP A 878 -13.20 52.91 11.33
N LEU A 879 -13.58 51.82 10.66
CA LEU A 879 -12.67 50.70 10.44
C LEU A 879 -11.56 51.00 9.43
N LEU A 880 -11.86 51.72 8.36
CA LEU A 880 -10.84 52.16 7.41
C LEU A 880 -9.89 53.14 8.08
N GLN A 881 -10.38 53.99 8.99
CA GLN A 881 -9.53 54.86 9.81
C GLN A 881 -8.67 54.05 10.79
N GLU A 882 -9.22 53.07 11.51
CA GLU A 882 -8.44 52.19 12.40
C GLU A 882 -7.33 51.44 11.64
N LYS A 883 -7.63 50.93 10.44
CA LYS A 883 -6.66 50.24 9.58
C LYS A 883 -5.61 51.20 9.01
N ALA A 884 -6.03 52.39 8.60
CA ALA A 884 -5.12 53.43 8.13
C ALA A 884 -4.17 53.87 9.25
N ASP A 885 -4.69 54.09 10.47
CA ASP A 885 -3.93 54.48 11.66
C ASP A 885 -2.94 53.38 12.09
N ALA A 886 -3.33 52.10 11.99
CA ALA A 886 -2.45 50.97 12.27
C ALA A 886 -1.32 50.77 11.24
N MET A 887 -1.51 51.20 9.98
CA MET A 887 -0.56 51.03 8.87
C MET A 887 0.10 52.34 8.41
N LEU A 888 0.15 53.37 9.26
CA LEU A 888 0.74 54.68 8.91
C LEU A 888 2.25 54.64 8.64
N ALA A 889 2.99 53.69 9.25
CA ALA A 889 4.46 53.67 9.24
C ALA A 889 5.10 52.75 8.19
N THR A 890 4.36 51.78 7.64
CA THR A 890 4.93 50.76 6.73
C THR A 890 4.57 51.07 5.28
N GLN A 891 5.56 51.07 4.38
CA GLN A 891 5.35 51.17 2.91
C GLN A 891 4.80 49.85 2.31
N THR A 892 3.88 49.18 2.99
CA THR A 892 3.31 47.91 2.53
C THR A 892 2.08 48.15 1.64
N THR A 893 1.99 47.40 0.55
CA THR A 893 0.73 47.21 -0.20
C THR A 893 -0.25 46.40 0.67
N PRO A 894 -1.55 46.77 0.78
CA PRO A 894 -2.29 47.85 0.11
C PRO A 894 -2.26 49.21 0.84
N ALA A 895 -2.32 50.30 0.06
CA ALA A 895 -2.26 51.68 0.55
C ALA A 895 -3.60 52.16 1.16
N TYR A 896 -3.92 51.72 2.38
CA TYR A 896 -5.18 52.06 3.08
C TYR A 896 -5.46 53.58 3.15
N HIS A 897 -4.43 54.41 3.25
CA HIS A 897 -4.58 55.88 3.23
C HIS A 897 -5.14 56.44 1.92
N ARG A 898 -4.77 55.86 0.77
CA ARG A 898 -5.30 56.25 -0.54
C ARG A 898 -6.74 55.79 -0.69
N ILE A 899 -7.05 54.59 -0.19
CA ILE A 899 -8.40 54.02 -0.18
C ILE A 899 -9.34 54.83 0.74
N LEU A 900 -8.88 55.20 1.93
CA LEU A 900 -9.64 56.04 2.86
C LEU A 900 -9.89 57.44 2.28
N TYR A 901 -8.88 58.00 1.59
CA TYR A 901 -9.03 59.28 0.90
C TYR A 901 -10.08 59.22 -0.20
N SER A 902 -10.00 58.22 -1.10
CA SER A 902 -10.98 58.08 -2.20
C SER A 902 -12.39 57.83 -1.68
N TRP A 903 -12.54 57.03 -0.62
CA TRP A 903 -13.80 56.77 0.05
C TRP A 903 -14.45 58.05 0.59
N ARG A 904 -13.69 58.83 1.39
CA ARG A 904 -14.20 60.07 2.00
C ARG A 904 -14.52 61.15 0.97
N VAL A 905 -13.77 61.22 -0.13
CA VAL A 905 -14.05 62.14 -1.25
C VAL A 905 -15.38 61.80 -1.93
N GLN A 906 -15.66 60.52 -2.16
CA GLN A 906 -16.93 60.10 -2.77
C GLN A 906 -18.14 60.43 -1.88
N HIS A 907 -17.99 60.35 -0.56
CA HIS A 907 -19.04 60.68 0.41
C HIS A 907 -19.06 62.17 0.82
N CYS A 908 -18.38 63.06 0.07
CA CYS A 908 -18.30 64.50 0.33
C CYS A 908 -17.69 64.90 1.69
N ASN A 909 -16.99 63.98 2.37
CA ASN A 909 -16.28 64.25 3.62
C ASN A 909 -14.83 64.70 3.35
N PHE A 910 -14.68 65.84 2.65
CA PHE A 910 -13.38 66.40 2.27
C PHE A 910 -12.50 66.75 3.48
N ARG A 911 -13.14 67.18 4.58
CA ARG A 911 -12.48 67.56 5.82
C ARG A 911 -11.86 66.36 6.55
N GLY A 912 -12.60 65.27 6.65
CA GLY A 912 -12.09 64.01 7.20
C GLY A 912 -10.98 63.42 6.33
N ALA A 913 -11.08 63.53 5.00
CA ALA A 913 -10.07 63.04 4.06
C ALA A 913 -8.74 63.77 4.25
N ALA A 914 -8.78 65.11 4.29
CA ALA A 914 -7.60 65.94 4.51
C ALA A 914 -6.96 65.70 5.89
N CYS A 915 -7.77 65.49 6.95
CA CYS A 915 -7.25 65.21 8.30
C CYS A 915 -6.49 63.87 8.38
N ALA A 916 -7.02 62.80 7.77
CA ALA A 916 -6.36 61.49 7.77
C ALA A 916 -5.04 61.50 6.98
N LEU A 917 -5.02 62.12 5.80
CA LEU A 917 -3.78 62.28 5.02
C LEU A 917 -2.74 63.12 5.77
N TYR A 918 -3.17 64.19 6.44
CA TYR A 918 -2.25 65.05 7.19
C TYR A 918 -1.62 64.32 8.39
N ARG A 919 -2.37 63.45 9.09
CA ARG A 919 -1.80 62.60 10.16
C ARG A 919 -0.74 61.64 9.64
N ARG A 920 -0.94 61.03 8.48
CA ARG A 920 0.08 60.21 7.81
C ARG A 920 1.31 61.03 7.45
N LEU A 921 1.14 62.24 6.92
CA LEU A 921 2.25 63.13 6.59
C LEU A 921 3.09 63.47 7.82
N GLN A 922 2.45 63.75 8.97
CA GLN A 922 3.17 64.00 10.22
C GLN A 922 4.01 62.79 10.66
N VAL A 923 3.47 61.58 10.54
CA VAL A 923 4.19 60.34 10.87
C VAL A 923 5.34 60.11 9.89
N LEU A 924 5.14 60.32 8.59
CA LEU A 924 6.21 60.22 7.58
C LEU A 924 7.30 61.26 7.82
N GLN A 925 6.96 62.51 8.12
CA GLN A 925 7.94 63.55 8.49
C GLN A 925 8.73 63.19 9.76
N ALA A 926 8.10 62.56 10.75
CA ALA A 926 8.78 62.10 11.96
C ALA A 926 9.78 60.98 11.68
N HIS A 927 9.47 60.05 10.77
CA HIS A 927 10.39 58.98 10.34
C HIS A 927 11.49 59.50 9.41
N GLY A 928 11.18 60.45 8.52
CA GLY A 928 12.11 61.04 7.55
C GLY A 928 13.19 61.93 8.17
N ARG A 929 13.05 62.33 9.45
CA ARG A 929 14.11 63.03 10.20
C ARG A 929 15.29 62.13 10.59
N HIS A 930 15.15 60.80 10.52
CA HIS A 930 16.15 59.83 10.99
C HIS A 930 16.73 58.92 9.89
N ALA A 931 16.19 58.91 8.67
CA ALA A 931 16.66 58.08 7.57
C ALA A 931 17.52 58.87 6.56
N ALA A 932 18.48 58.21 5.92
CA ALA A 932 19.28 58.78 4.83
C ALA A 932 18.37 59.23 3.67
N PHE A 933 18.77 60.29 2.96
CA PHE A 933 17.97 60.96 1.93
C PHE A 933 17.37 59.97 0.91
N ASP A 934 16.05 59.85 0.93
CA ASP A 934 15.28 59.05 -0.04
C ASP A 934 14.40 59.99 -0.89
N VAL A 935 14.74 60.09 -2.18
CA VAL A 935 14.00 60.89 -3.17
C VAL A 935 12.54 60.46 -3.25
N SER A 936 12.26 59.16 -3.13
CA SER A 936 10.90 58.61 -3.21
C SER A 936 10.02 59.13 -2.08
N MET A 937 10.57 59.26 -0.88
CA MET A 937 9.84 59.70 0.30
C MET A 937 9.46 61.19 0.22
N HIS A 938 10.37 62.04 -0.25
CA HIS A 938 10.07 63.46 -0.44
C HIS A 938 9.04 63.69 -1.55
N LEU A 939 9.07 62.89 -2.63
CA LEU A 939 8.02 62.90 -3.66
C LEU A 939 6.65 62.57 -3.06
N ASP A 940 6.55 61.48 -2.30
CA ASP A 940 5.31 61.08 -1.60
C ASP A 940 4.78 62.17 -0.64
N LEU A 941 5.68 62.86 0.07
CA LEU A 941 5.30 63.99 0.94
C LEU A 941 4.73 65.15 0.13
N THR A 942 5.38 65.52 -0.98
CA THR A 942 4.91 66.62 -1.84
C THR A 942 3.58 66.30 -2.52
N GLU A 943 3.39 65.07 -3.00
CA GLU A 943 2.11 64.59 -3.54
C GLU A 943 1.02 64.57 -2.45
N GLY A 944 1.34 64.15 -1.24
CA GLY A 944 0.42 64.17 -0.09
C GLY A 944 -0.03 65.58 0.29
N TYR A 945 0.86 66.56 0.31
CA TYR A 945 0.49 67.96 0.55
C TYR A 945 -0.38 68.54 -0.58
N LEU A 946 -0.07 68.21 -1.83
CA LEU A 946 -0.88 68.63 -2.99
C LEU A 946 -2.30 68.05 -2.95
N THR A 947 -2.44 66.77 -2.61
CA THR A 947 -3.77 66.13 -2.47
C THR A 947 -4.59 66.75 -1.34
N ILE A 948 -3.99 67.08 -0.20
CA ILE A 948 -4.65 67.81 0.89
C ILE A 948 -5.07 69.21 0.46
N LEU A 949 -4.19 69.95 -0.22
CA LEU A 949 -4.51 71.28 -0.72
C LEU A 949 -5.66 71.25 -1.73
N ASN A 950 -5.73 70.22 -2.58
CA ASN A 950 -6.83 70.03 -3.50
C ASN A 950 -8.14 69.69 -2.78
N ALA A 951 -8.10 68.81 -1.76
CA ALA A 951 -9.27 68.48 -0.95
C ALA A 951 -9.83 69.67 -0.16
N LEU A 952 -8.96 70.51 0.42
CA LEU A 952 -9.37 71.72 1.15
C LEU A 952 -9.96 72.80 0.23
N ARG A 953 -9.55 72.85 -1.04
CA ARG A 953 -10.11 73.77 -2.04
C ARG A 953 -11.50 73.37 -2.52
N CYS A 954 -11.88 72.09 -2.37
CA CYS A 954 -13.23 71.62 -2.66
C CYS A 954 -14.26 72.05 -1.60
N MET A 955 -13.82 72.64 -0.49
CA MET A 955 -14.67 73.12 0.60
C MET A 955 -14.99 74.62 0.46
N GLU A 956 -16.13 75.02 1.00
CA GLU A 956 -16.52 76.43 1.13
C GLU A 956 -15.44 77.22 1.91
N PRO A 957 -15.18 78.49 1.54
CA PRO A 957 -14.08 79.29 2.08
C PRO A 957 -14.09 79.43 3.61
N ASP A 958 -15.26 79.37 4.22
CA ASP A 958 -15.44 79.51 5.67
C ASP A 958 -15.15 78.21 6.45
N GLU A 959 -15.08 77.05 5.78
CA GLU A 959 -14.87 75.74 6.40
C GLU A 959 -13.46 75.16 6.20
N GLN A 960 -12.52 75.94 5.63
CA GLN A 960 -11.17 75.50 5.23
C GLN A 960 -10.16 75.42 6.39
N TRP A 961 -10.46 74.59 7.39
CA TRP A 961 -9.61 74.40 8.57
C TRP A 961 -9.56 72.94 9.07
N LEU A 962 -8.38 72.52 9.51
CA LEU A 962 -8.09 71.17 10.02
C LEU A 962 -7.82 71.20 11.53
N ILE A 963 -8.31 70.19 12.25
CA ILE A 963 -7.98 69.96 13.67
C ILE A 963 -7.06 68.75 13.74
N VAL A 964 -5.82 68.96 14.16
CA VAL A 964 -4.81 67.90 14.21
C VAL A 964 -4.19 67.87 15.61
N GLY A 965 -4.11 66.68 16.20
CA GLY A 965 -3.36 66.47 17.43
C GLY A 965 -1.86 66.45 17.13
N SER A 966 -1.06 67.25 17.82
CA SER A 966 0.40 67.22 17.64
C SER A 966 1.00 65.99 18.33
N LEU A 967 1.70 65.12 17.59
CA LEU A 967 2.63 64.16 18.18
C LEU A 967 3.90 64.91 18.61
N GLU A 968 3.90 65.50 19.80
CA GLU A 968 5.16 65.90 20.44
C GLU A 968 5.84 64.63 21.00
N SER A 969 7.08 64.44 20.58
CA SER A 969 8.01 63.40 21.01
C SER A 969 8.19 63.35 22.53
N GLY A 970 7.63 62.33 23.18
CA GLY A 970 7.98 61.92 24.52
C GLY A 970 9.27 61.10 24.50
N THR A 971 10.30 61.61 25.16
CA THR A 971 11.58 60.94 25.40
C THR A 971 11.42 59.72 26.33
N HIS A 972 12.02 58.61 25.90
CA HIS A 972 12.40 57.39 26.65
C HIS A 972 11.32 56.42 27.19
N GLY A 973 11.41 55.18 26.71
CA GLY A 973 11.26 53.96 27.53
C GLY A 973 9.86 53.34 27.62
N ASP A 974 9.79 52.09 27.18
CA ASP A 974 8.72 51.10 27.36
C ASP A 974 7.45 51.16 26.49
N ALA A 975 7.24 50.06 25.78
CA ALA A 975 6.16 49.80 24.84
C ALA A 975 4.78 49.73 25.53
N PRO A 976 3.72 50.32 24.95
CA PRO A 976 2.37 50.08 25.44
C PRO A 976 1.69 48.95 24.64
N SER A 977 1.22 47.96 25.40
CA SER A 977 0.26 46.93 24.99
C SER A 977 -1.17 47.52 24.90
N PRO A 978 -2.12 46.85 24.21
CA PRO A 978 -3.43 47.44 23.90
C PRO A 978 -4.35 47.54 25.13
N PRO A 979 -5.18 48.59 25.27
CA PRO A 979 -6.02 48.75 26.45
C PRO A 979 -7.23 47.82 26.40
N LYS A 980 -7.37 46.98 27.43
CA LYS A 980 -8.57 46.20 27.73
C LYS A 980 -9.70 47.13 28.18
N ARG A 981 -10.89 47.00 27.57
CA ARG A 981 -12.14 47.61 28.05
C ARG A 981 -12.42 47.15 29.49
N LYS A 982 -12.36 48.06 30.46
CA LYS A 982 -12.96 47.90 31.79
C LYS A 982 -14.20 48.78 31.90
N LYS A 983 -15.26 48.14 32.38
CA LYS A 983 -16.60 48.65 32.68
C LYS A 983 -16.51 49.71 33.78
N GLN A 984 -17.33 50.75 33.63
CA GLN A 984 -17.48 51.90 34.52
C GLN A 984 -17.70 51.51 35.98
N ASP A 985 -17.07 52.25 36.89
CA ASP A 985 -17.75 53.05 37.92
C ASP A 985 -16.75 53.98 38.64
N GLY A 986 -17.15 55.22 38.88
CA GLY A 986 -16.61 56.08 39.95
C GLY A 986 -15.38 56.96 39.65
N ASP A 987 -15.67 58.19 39.23
CA ASP A 987 -15.07 59.49 39.60
C ASP A 987 -13.56 59.83 39.37
N ALA A 988 -13.37 61.09 38.93
CA ALA A 988 -12.16 61.94 38.93
C ALA A 988 -10.88 61.52 38.14
N GLY A 989 -10.84 61.94 36.87
CA GLY A 989 -9.77 62.78 36.29
C GLY A 989 -8.34 62.26 36.12
N ILE A 990 -7.97 61.85 34.89
CA ILE A 990 -6.66 62.13 34.25
C ILE A 990 -6.88 62.30 32.73
N SER A 991 -6.98 63.54 32.25
CA SER A 991 -6.97 63.87 30.82
C SER A 991 -5.53 64.16 30.37
N GLY A 992 -4.88 63.21 29.71
CA GLY A 992 -3.68 63.52 28.92
C GLY A 992 -4.07 64.52 27.82
N GLN A 993 -3.66 65.78 27.96
CA GLN A 993 -3.95 66.85 26.99
C GLN A 993 -3.15 66.60 25.70
N VAL A 994 -3.80 65.97 24.70
CA VAL A 994 -3.35 66.08 23.31
C VAL A 994 -3.54 67.54 22.89
N LYS A 995 -2.47 68.32 22.70
CA LYS A 995 -2.56 69.69 22.15
C LYS A 995 -3.13 69.59 20.73
N ARG A 996 -4.38 70.03 20.54
CA ARG A 996 -5.04 70.11 19.24
C ARG A 996 -4.67 71.45 18.59
N LYS A 997 -3.98 71.43 17.45
CA LYS A 997 -3.64 72.62 16.66
C LYS A 997 -4.67 72.79 15.54
N LEU A 998 -5.18 74.02 15.37
CA LEU A 998 -6.05 74.39 14.25
C LEU A 998 -5.16 74.91 13.11
N LEU A 999 -5.26 74.29 11.94
CA LEU A 999 -4.44 74.60 10.77
C LEU A 999 -5.34 75.15 9.66
N SER A 1000 -5.03 76.35 9.17
CA SER A 1000 -5.69 76.96 8.01
C SER A 1000 -5.05 76.48 6.71
N LEU A 1001 -5.75 76.66 5.58
CA LEU A 1001 -5.21 76.37 4.25
C LEU A 1001 -3.89 77.14 3.96
N GLN A 1002 -3.72 78.34 4.52
CA GLN A 1002 -2.48 79.12 4.37
C GLN A 1002 -1.29 78.45 5.07
N ASP A 1003 -1.51 77.92 6.28
CA ASP A 1003 -0.48 77.22 7.05
C ASP A 1003 0.03 75.96 6.32
N VAL A 1004 -0.88 75.17 5.75
CA VAL A 1004 -0.52 73.97 4.97
C VAL A 1004 0.25 74.34 3.69
N ARG A 1005 -0.03 75.49 3.07
CA ARG A 1005 0.73 75.98 1.90
C ARG A 1005 2.15 76.42 2.29
N GLU A 1006 2.32 76.97 3.48
CA GLU A 1006 3.65 77.35 3.98
C GLU A 1006 4.49 76.11 4.30
N GLU A 1007 3.90 75.10 4.95
CA GLU A 1007 4.55 73.81 5.18
C GLU A 1007 4.98 73.13 3.85
N TYR A 1008 4.11 73.14 2.85
CA TYR A 1008 4.44 72.61 1.51
C TYR A 1008 5.60 73.35 0.83
N LYS A 1009 5.62 74.70 0.91
CA LYS A 1009 6.72 75.51 0.36
C LYS A 1009 8.04 75.24 1.09
N ALA A 1010 7.98 75.03 2.40
CA ALA A 1010 9.16 74.69 3.20
C ALA A 1010 9.75 73.33 2.78
N GLU A 1011 8.92 72.31 2.56
CA GLU A 1011 9.41 71.00 2.10
C GLU A 1011 9.97 71.02 0.68
N LEU A 1012 9.36 71.77 -0.25
CA LEU A 1012 9.93 71.99 -1.58
C LEU A 1012 11.30 72.70 -1.52
N HIS A 1013 11.45 73.64 -0.59
CA HIS A 1013 12.73 74.30 -0.35
C HIS A 1013 13.77 73.31 0.20
N ASN A 1014 13.40 72.47 1.17
CA ASN A 1014 14.26 71.42 1.72
C ASN A 1014 14.71 70.42 0.64
N MET A 1015 13.79 69.93 -0.18
CA MET A 1015 14.09 69.02 -1.30
C MET A 1015 15.07 69.67 -2.29
N LYS A 1016 14.87 70.96 -2.62
CA LYS A 1016 15.77 71.72 -3.50
C LYS A 1016 17.18 71.86 -2.90
N VAL A 1017 17.27 72.12 -1.60
CA VAL A 1017 18.55 72.24 -0.88
C VAL A 1017 19.30 70.90 -0.87
N GLN A 1018 18.60 69.80 -0.59
CA GLN A 1018 19.21 68.46 -0.51
C GLN A 1018 19.57 67.89 -1.90
N LEU A 1019 18.77 68.13 -2.94
CA LEU A 1019 19.13 67.79 -4.33
C LEU A 1019 20.39 68.54 -4.78
N ASN A 1020 20.51 69.83 -4.43
CA ASN A 1020 21.72 70.61 -4.71
C ASN A 1020 22.96 70.08 -3.96
N GLN A 1021 22.77 69.50 -2.76
CA GLN A 1021 23.86 68.87 -2.00
C GLN A 1021 24.31 67.54 -2.63
N LEU A 1022 23.39 66.74 -3.17
CA LEU A 1022 23.73 65.51 -3.90
C LEU A 1022 24.36 65.77 -5.26
N SER A 1023 23.90 66.80 -5.99
CA SER A 1023 24.54 67.23 -7.26
C SER A 1023 25.93 67.85 -7.07
N GLY A 1024 26.28 68.22 -5.83
CA GLY A 1024 27.63 68.68 -5.48
C GLY A 1024 28.55 67.58 -4.94
N LEU A 1025 28.01 66.39 -4.65
CA LEU A 1025 28.76 65.20 -4.22
C LEU A 1025 29.00 64.18 -5.36
N ALA A 1026 28.19 64.23 -6.42
CA ALA A 1026 28.43 63.58 -7.72
C ALA A 1026 29.26 64.49 -8.62
#